data_AF-A0A1G0LEJ4-F1
#
_entry.id   AF-A0A1G0LEJ4-F1
#
_cell.length_a   1.000
_cell.length_b   1.000
_cell.length_c   1.000
_cell.angle_alpha   90.00
_cell.angle_beta   90.00
_cell.angle_gamma   90.00
#
_symmetry.space_group_name_H-M   'P 1'
#
loop_
_entity.id
_entity.type
_entity.pdbx_description
1 polymer ?
#
loop_
_entity_poly.entity_id
_entity_poly.type
_entity_poly.pdbx_seq_one_letter_code
_entity_poly.pdbx_strand_id
1 'polypeptide(L)'
;MKSTLPYETLEPVRKAVVLSFLGVALWYMTWRIGTFNREALIFSWVLYGAELYGLFTTLMHFFITWRLTIRIPPPPQQGLCVDVFIPTINESLSLVRKSLLAARNMDYPHVTWLLDDGRRPEMEALAQELGCRYLSRPDNRDAKAGNMNNALLHSKGSFVVIFDADHAPKRDFITKTLGYFRDPSVAFVQTPQDFYNLDSFQHHRKKGGATAWHEQSVFFRVIQRGKDYWNAAFFCGSCATIRRSALDAIGGFAVGTVTEDLHTSLKLHKRGYRSVYHAQSLAFGLAPSGVAPFLNQRIRWGQGAMQVWRKEGVFFCRGLTFPQRINYLASSITYFDGWQKGFFYLTPAIVLTTGVMPLVGFGSDFLIHFIPYFILTFWAFEEVNRGYGRSIVIEQFNMARFAAMAWSTLGIFKDNIKFSVTPKAMTQSAYASPYLIPQAFISIVNLLAITVGMALYHLYHHLPTSGFVANIIWAAVNSSLAISVMSFVTKHSRHRRNDYRFPIPLPATIDFGDGRKFHGTIDDISSSGFRIYTALPDGTTAGTNLTGVIHLPAETVKFEALVKSLIKGASGGEQYVKGIGCSFVCSASSELDKLDLFLYGSDLQWSLNNLREVILTPLDLVHTEAGQVSGAPVYAPANWSAMSLTHPESGERMLGLIAVSHDRSRPTNILAYAPLPEGISLQVSVHGRRGVASLTGSVGAGKQIDTPGSPLYSYQFIPIQAVQLGH
;
A
#
# COMPACT_ATOMS: atom_id res chain seq x y z
N MET A 1 -25.55 18.66 23.09
CA MET A 1 -24.50 19.36 22.31
C MET A 1 -23.90 18.39 21.30
N LYS A 2 -24.09 18.60 19.98
CA LYS A 2 -23.36 17.84 18.96
C LYS A 2 -21.90 18.27 19.03
N SER A 3 -21.01 17.47 19.63
CA SER A 3 -19.58 17.74 19.51
C SER A 3 -19.24 17.68 18.03
N THR A 4 -18.77 18.80 17.48
CA THR A 4 -18.31 18.85 16.10
C THR A 4 -17.03 18.03 16.03
N LEU A 5 -17.08 16.91 15.30
CA LEU A 5 -15.90 16.06 15.07
C LEU A 5 -14.75 16.91 14.53
N PRO A 6 -13.54 16.83 15.10
CA PRO A 6 -12.41 17.57 14.57
C PRO A 6 -12.06 17.07 13.17
N TYR A 7 -11.77 18.00 12.27
CA TYR A 7 -11.43 17.69 10.89
C TYR A 7 -10.37 18.65 10.35
N GLU A 8 -9.64 18.16 9.37
CA GLU A 8 -8.68 18.91 8.57
C GLU A 8 -9.38 19.40 7.30
N THR A 9 -9.47 20.72 7.12
CA THR A 9 -9.99 21.34 5.89
C THR A 9 -8.84 21.68 4.94
N LEU A 10 -9.14 21.87 3.65
CA LEU A 10 -8.21 22.51 2.73
C LEU A 10 -7.82 23.92 3.21
N GLU A 11 -6.56 24.26 3.02
CA GLU A 11 -6.00 25.60 3.23
C GLU A 11 -6.64 26.62 2.25
N PRO A 12 -6.65 27.92 2.58
CA PRO A 12 -7.26 28.94 1.71
C PRO A 12 -6.71 28.95 0.28
N VAL A 13 -5.40 28.79 0.10
CA VAL A 13 -4.76 28.78 -1.24
C VAL A 13 -5.20 27.54 -2.03
N ARG A 14 -5.22 26.36 -1.41
CA ARG A 14 -5.74 25.12 -2.03
C ARG A 14 -7.23 25.24 -2.39
N LYS A 15 -8.04 25.89 -1.55
CA LYS A 15 -9.44 26.19 -1.87
C LYS A 15 -9.55 27.10 -3.09
N ALA A 16 -8.70 28.12 -3.21
CA ALA A 16 -8.68 29.00 -4.37
C ALA A 16 -8.39 28.21 -5.66
N VAL A 17 -7.43 27.28 -5.66
CA VAL A 17 -7.17 26.38 -6.82
C VAL A 17 -8.42 25.58 -7.20
N VAL A 18 -9.12 25.00 -6.22
CA VAL A 18 -10.37 24.26 -6.47
C VAL A 18 -11.47 25.17 -7.03
N LEU A 19 -11.65 26.37 -6.47
CA LEU A 19 -12.66 27.31 -6.96
C LEU A 19 -12.33 27.80 -8.39
N SER A 20 -11.06 28.05 -8.69
CA SER A 20 -10.58 28.37 -10.04
C SER A 20 -10.86 27.23 -11.00
N PHE A 21 -10.59 25.97 -10.61
CA PHE A 21 -10.96 24.80 -11.39
C PHE A 21 -12.48 24.77 -11.66
N LEU A 22 -13.33 25.01 -10.67
CA LEU A 22 -14.79 24.98 -10.86
C LEU A 22 -15.26 26.04 -11.87
N GLY A 23 -14.72 27.27 -11.77
CA GLY A 23 -15.04 28.33 -12.72
C GLY A 23 -14.59 28.00 -14.14
N VAL A 24 -13.34 27.54 -14.30
CA VAL A 24 -12.77 27.17 -15.60
C VAL A 24 -13.47 25.94 -16.18
N ALA A 25 -13.83 24.95 -15.35
CA ALA A 25 -14.55 23.76 -15.80
C ALA A 25 -15.96 24.12 -16.30
N LEU A 26 -16.68 25.01 -15.61
CA LEU A 26 -17.99 25.48 -16.08
C LEU A 26 -17.87 26.24 -17.40
N TRP A 27 -16.88 27.12 -17.52
CA TRP A 27 -16.59 27.85 -18.74
C TRP A 27 -16.23 26.90 -19.90
N TYR A 28 -15.35 25.94 -19.66
CA TYR A 28 -14.98 24.91 -20.64
C TYR A 28 -16.19 24.08 -21.08
N MET A 29 -16.95 23.53 -20.13
CA MET A 29 -18.06 22.62 -20.44
C MET A 29 -19.22 23.30 -21.15
N THR A 30 -19.47 24.58 -20.88
CA THR A 30 -20.51 25.35 -21.57
C THR A 30 -20.08 25.70 -22.99
N TRP A 31 -18.84 26.18 -23.18
CA TRP A 31 -18.26 26.42 -24.50
C TRP A 31 -18.19 25.13 -25.34
N ARG A 32 -17.84 24.00 -24.71
CA ARG A 32 -17.69 22.70 -25.38
C ARG A 32 -18.95 22.23 -26.11
N ILE A 33 -20.15 22.61 -25.64
CA ILE A 33 -21.42 22.29 -26.33
C ILE A 33 -21.48 22.97 -27.71
N GLY A 34 -20.95 24.19 -27.82
CA GLY A 34 -20.91 24.96 -29.07
C GLY A 34 -19.99 24.37 -30.13
N THR A 35 -19.06 23.48 -29.74
CA THR A 35 -18.09 22.88 -30.66
C THR A 35 -18.52 21.52 -31.20
N PHE A 36 -19.78 21.10 -31.05
CA PHE A 36 -20.22 19.79 -31.52
C PHE A 36 -20.16 19.68 -33.05
N ASN A 37 -19.62 18.58 -33.56
CA ASN A 37 -19.71 18.26 -34.97
C ASN A 37 -21.12 17.74 -35.30
N ARG A 38 -21.87 18.52 -36.10
CA ARG A 38 -23.24 18.19 -36.52
C ARG A 38 -23.31 16.97 -37.44
N GLU A 39 -22.24 16.66 -38.15
CA GLU A 39 -22.15 15.48 -39.01
C GLU A 39 -21.76 14.22 -38.23
N ALA A 40 -21.18 14.40 -37.03
CA ALA A 40 -20.74 13.33 -36.14
C ALA A 40 -21.31 13.52 -34.72
N LEU A 41 -22.63 13.74 -34.63
CA LEU A 41 -23.29 14.07 -33.34
C LEU A 41 -23.13 12.97 -32.30
N ILE A 42 -23.23 11.70 -32.70
CA ILE A 42 -23.05 10.57 -31.77
C ILE A 42 -21.64 10.61 -31.18
N PHE A 43 -20.62 10.81 -32.03
CA PHE A 43 -19.24 10.88 -31.57
C PHE A 43 -19.01 12.07 -30.63
N SER A 44 -19.57 13.23 -30.98
CA SER A 44 -19.53 14.46 -30.16
C SER A 44 -20.16 14.23 -28.78
N TRP A 45 -21.35 13.62 -28.73
CA TRP A 45 -22.06 13.34 -27.49
C TRP A 45 -21.37 12.30 -26.62
N VAL A 46 -20.82 11.24 -27.20
CA VAL A 46 -20.09 10.22 -26.43
C VAL A 46 -18.82 10.81 -25.82
N LEU A 47 -18.07 11.62 -26.58
CA LEU A 47 -16.89 12.31 -26.06
C LEU A 47 -17.27 13.28 -24.95
N TYR A 48 -18.26 14.14 -25.20
CA TYR A 48 -18.73 15.08 -24.19
C TYR A 48 -19.28 14.40 -22.93
N GLY A 49 -20.00 13.28 -23.11
CA GLY A 49 -20.48 12.45 -21.99
C GLY A 49 -19.34 11.87 -21.15
N ALA A 50 -18.25 11.43 -21.79
CA ALA A 50 -17.03 11.01 -21.09
C ALA A 50 -16.38 12.18 -20.33
N GLU A 51 -16.34 13.38 -20.90
CA GLU A 51 -15.84 14.59 -20.23
C GLU A 51 -16.71 15.00 -19.03
N LEU A 52 -18.04 15.00 -19.19
CA LEU A 52 -19.01 15.28 -18.13
C LEU A 52 -18.93 14.27 -16.99
N TYR A 53 -18.76 12.99 -17.31
CA TYR A 53 -18.58 11.95 -16.30
C TYR A 53 -17.31 12.20 -15.47
N GLY A 54 -16.21 12.61 -16.11
CA GLY A 54 -14.97 12.98 -15.41
C GLY A 54 -15.12 14.20 -14.50
N LEU A 55 -15.86 15.22 -14.94
CA LEU A 55 -16.20 16.36 -14.09
C LEU A 55 -17.07 15.91 -12.91
N PHE A 56 -18.08 15.08 -13.16
CA PHE A 56 -18.98 14.59 -12.12
C PHE A 56 -18.23 13.79 -11.03
N THR A 57 -17.35 12.86 -11.41
CA THR A 57 -16.55 12.10 -10.44
C THR A 57 -15.57 13.01 -9.68
N THR A 58 -15.01 14.03 -10.33
CA THR A 58 -14.15 15.03 -9.68
C THR A 58 -14.93 15.83 -8.62
N LEU A 59 -16.15 16.28 -8.94
CA LEU A 59 -17.01 16.98 -7.99
C LEU A 59 -17.37 16.11 -6.78
N MET A 60 -17.67 14.83 -7.00
CA MET A 60 -17.89 13.88 -5.91
C MET A 60 -16.63 13.70 -5.06
N HIS A 61 -15.46 13.57 -5.69
CA HIS A 61 -14.19 13.47 -4.98
C HIS A 61 -13.96 14.68 -4.09
N PHE A 62 -14.16 15.90 -4.60
CA PHE A 62 -14.04 17.13 -3.83
C PHE A 62 -15.03 17.20 -2.67
N PHE A 63 -16.29 16.85 -2.90
CA PHE A 63 -17.32 16.78 -1.84
C PHE A 63 -16.91 15.82 -0.71
N ILE A 64 -16.40 14.64 -1.08
CA ILE A 64 -15.99 13.61 -0.12
C ILE A 64 -14.77 14.05 0.67
N THR A 65 -13.77 14.64 0.00
CA THR A 65 -12.43 14.88 0.56
C THR A 65 -12.19 16.31 1.05
N TRP A 66 -13.23 17.16 1.01
CA TRP A 66 -13.17 18.55 1.48
C TRP A 66 -12.75 18.66 2.95
N ARG A 67 -13.25 17.74 3.79
CA ARG A 67 -12.97 17.65 5.23
C ARG A 67 -12.50 16.25 5.58
N LEU A 68 -11.31 16.12 6.12
CA LEU A 68 -10.76 14.84 6.55
C LEU A 68 -10.85 14.72 8.06
N THR A 69 -11.61 13.75 8.57
CA THR A 69 -11.77 13.58 10.02
C THR A 69 -10.44 13.29 10.70
N ILE A 70 -10.27 13.83 11.90
CA ILE A 70 -9.16 13.53 12.81
C ILE A 70 -9.75 12.74 13.98
N ARG A 71 -9.19 11.57 14.27
CA ARG A 71 -9.65 10.70 15.36
C ARG A 71 -8.48 10.38 16.28
N ILE A 72 -8.66 10.65 17.57
CA ILE A 72 -7.77 10.18 18.63
C ILE A 72 -8.51 9.03 19.33
N PRO A 73 -7.88 7.84 19.46
CA PRO A 73 -8.55 6.69 20.04
C PRO A 73 -8.80 6.93 21.53
N PRO A 74 -10.05 6.82 22.01
CA PRO A 74 -10.31 6.79 23.44
C PRO A 74 -9.66 5.55 24.07
N PRO A 75 -9.33 5.57 25.37
CA PRO A 75 -8.85 4.36 26.04
C PRO A 75 -9.94 3.27 26.00
N PRO A 76 -9.55 1.99 25.79
CA PRO A 76 -10.48 0.88 25.75
C PRO A 76 -11.14 0.68 27.12
N GLN A 77 -12.39 0.24 27.14
CA GLN A 77 -13.03 -0.20 28.39
C GLN A 77 -12.44 -1.55 28.80
N GLN A 78 -12.24 -1.75 30.10
CA GLN A 78 -11.76 -3.03 30.65
C GLN A 78 -12.87 -4.08 30.63
N GLY A 79 -12.49 -5.35 30.50
CA GLY A 79 -13.41 -6.49 30.62
C GLY A 79 -14.37 -6.71 29.44
N LEU A 80 -14.17 -6.05 28.30
CA LEU A 80 -14.94 -6.35 27.09
C LEU A 80 -14.45 -7.67 26.47
N CYS A 81 -15.36 -8.51 26.00
CA CYS A 81 -15.00 -9.75 25.32
C CYS A 81 -14.76 -9.49 23.82
N VAL A 82 -13.57 -9.83 23.33
CA VAL A 82 -13.18 -9.67 21.92
C VAL A 82 -12.84 -11.04 21.31
N ASP A 83 -13.46 -11.34 20.17
CA ASP A 83 -13.04 -12.43 19.30
C ASP A 83 -12.27 -11.87 18.10
N VAL A 84 -11.21 -12.54 17.67
CA VAL A 84 -10.43 -12.19 16.48
C VAL A 84 -10.63 -13.28 15.43
N PHE A 85 -11.16 -12.94 14.26
CA PHE A 85 -11.44 -13.86 13.17
C PHE A 85 -10.39 -13.72 12.07
N ILE A 86 -9.76 -14.85 11.72
CA ILE A 86 -8.83 -14.95 10.59
C ILE A 86 -9.36 -16.03 9.64
N PRO A 87 -10.10 -15.66 8.57
CA PRO A 87 -10.58 -16.59 7.58
C PRO A 87 -9.50 -16.96 6.58
N THR A 88 -9.45 -18.23 6.21
CA THR A 88 -8.51 -18.79 5.23
C THR A 88 -9.18 -19.85 4.36
N ILE A 89 -8.66 -20.04 3.14
CA ILE A 89 -9.14 -21.07 2.21
C ILE A 89 -7.99 -21.77 1.47
N ASN A 90 -6.99 -21.02 0.99
CA ASN A 90 -5.87 -21.55 0.20
C ASN A 90 -4.52 -20.89 0.52
N GLU A 91 -4.47 -20.02 1.53
CA GLU A 91 -3.23 -19.41 2.01
C GLU A 91 -2.28 -20.46 2.57
N SER A 92 -0.98 -20.28 2.39
CA SER A 92 0.03 -21.23 2.87
C SER A 92 0.09 -21.24 4.40
N LEU A 93 0.51 -22.39 4.95
CA LEU A 93 0.72 -22.57 6.39
C LEU A 93 1.61 -21.47 6.99
N SER A 94 2.72 -21.14 6.32
CA SER A 94 3.65 -20.10 6.77
C SER A 94 3.00 -18.71 6.81
N LEU A 95 2.18 -18.36 5.81
CA LEU A 95 1.49 -17.06 5.77
C LEU A 95 0.46 -16.95 6.90
N VAL A 96 -0.36 -18.00 7.09
CA VAL A 96 -1.36 -18.05 8.15
C VAL A 96 -0.71 -18.01 9.53
N ARG A 97 0.41 -18.73 9.72
CA ARG A 97 1.19 -18.73 10.98
C ARG A 97 1.60 -17.32 11.39
N LYS A 98 2.16 -16.54 10.47
CA LYS A 98 2.58 -15.14 10.71
C LYS A 98 1.43 -14.28 11.22
N SER A 99 0.27 -14.37 10.57
CA SER A 99 -0.92 -13.61 10.96
C SER A 99 -1.49 -14.05 12.31
N LEU A 100 -1.54 -15.36 12.58
CA LEU A 100 -2.00 -15.90 13.87
C LEU A 100 -1.07 -15.52 15.03
N LEU A 101 0.25 -15.62 14.82
CA LEU A 101 1.25 -15.20 15.81
C LEU A 101 1.08 -13.73 16.18
N ALA A 102 0.99 -12.84 15.17
CA ALA A 102 0.78 -11.41 15.40
C ALA A 102 -0.57 -11.13 16.09
N ALA A 103 -1.65 -11.81 15.67
CA ALA A 103 -2.96 -11.63 16.28
C ALA A 103 -2.99 -12.05 17.76
N ARG A 104 -2.40 -13.19 18.10
CA ARG A 104 -2.34 -13.71 19.48
C ARG A 104 -1.57 -12.80 20.44
N ASN A 105 -0.62 -12.01 19.92
CA ASN A 105 0.22 -11.10 20.71
C ASN A 105 -0.32 -9.67 20.81
N MET A 106 -1.59 -9.42 20.44
CA MET A 106 -2.21 -8.11 20.65
C MET A 106 -2.46 -7.81 22.14
N ASP A 107 -2.30 -6.55 22.51
CA ASP A 107 -2.32 -6.05 23.90
C ASP A 107 -3.75 -5.86 24.44
N TYR A 108 -4.57 -6.91 24.41
CA TYR A 108 -5.89 -6.93 25.05
C TYR A 108 -6.38 -8.37 25.21
N PRO A 109 -7.07 -8.78 26.29
CA PRO A 109 -7.62 -10.14 26.41
C PRO A 109 -8.60 -10.47 25.27
N HIS A 110 -8.29 -11.50 24.48
CA HIS A 110 -9.11 -11.90 23.32
C HIS A 110 -8.98 -13.39 23.01
N VAL A 111 -9.91 -13.91 22.20
CA VAL A 111 -9.86 -15.27 21.65
C VAL A 111 -9.65 -15.19 20.15
N THR A 112 -8.60 -15.85 19.64
CA THR A 112 -8.28 -15.90 18.21
C THR A 112 -8.86 -17.14 17.57
N TRP A 113 -9.57 -16.97 16.46
CA TRP A 113 -10.23 -18.00 15.68
C TRP A 113 -9.62 -18.08 14.28
N LEU A 114 -9.14 -19.26 13.91
CA LEU A 114 -8.80 -19.62 12.54
C LEU A 114 -10.03 -20.26 11.88
N LEU A 115 -10.56 -19.59 10.86
CA LEU A 115 -11.77 -20.01 10.17
C LEU A 115 -11.42 -20.59 8.79
N ASP A 116 -11.39 -21.91 8.66
CA ASP A 116 -10.81 -22.59 7.49
C ASP A 116 -11.86 -23.21 6.57
N ASP A 117 -12.15 -22.51 5.47
CA ASP A 117 -12.99 -23.00 4.36
C ASP A 117 -12.26 -24.01 3.46
N GLY A 118 -10.97 -24.26 3.73
CA GLY A 118 -10.16 -25.29 3.06
C GLY A 118 -10.29 -26.68 3.69
N ARG A 119 -10.74 -26.77 4.96
CA ARG A 119 -10.80 -28.03 5.75
C ARG A 119 -9.45 -28.77 5.77
N ARG A 120 -8.38 -28.04 6.04
CA ARG A 120 -7.00 -28.48 5.95
C ARG A 120 -6.48 -28.95 7.32
N PRO A 121 -6.10 -30.24 7.48
CA PRO A 121 -5.59 -30.76 8.76
C PRO A 121 -4.39 -29.98 9.30
N GLU A 122 -3.51 -29.49 8.43
CA GLU A 122 -2.34 -28.70 8.81
C GLU A 122 -2.73 -27.34 9.45
N MET A 123 -3.87 -26.78 9.08
CA MET A 123 -4.38 -25.53 9.66
C MET A 123 -4.98 -25.76 11.05
N GLU A 124 -5.64 -26.90 11.25
CA GLU A 124 -6.13 -27.31 12.58
C GLU A 124 -4.97 -27.54 13.54
N ALA A 125 -3.94 -28.28 13.10
CA ALA A 125 -2.73 -28.50 13.88
C ALA A 125 -2.03 -27.18 14.26
N LEU A 126 -1.91 -26.24 13.31
CA LEU A 126 -1.35 -24.91 13.55
C LEU A 126 -2.17 -24.12 14.58
N ALA A 127 -3.50 -24.15 14.48
CA ALA A 127 -4.36 -23.47 15.44
C ALA A 127 -4.19 -24.03 16.85
N GLN A 128 -4.13 -25.36 17.00
CA GLN A 128 -3.88 -26.02 18.27
C GLN A 128 -2.51 -25.65 18.85
N GLU A 129 -1.47 -25.68 18.02
CA GLU A 129 -0.09 -25.31 18.40
C GLU A 129 -0.02 -23.88 18.97
N LEU A 130 -0.67 -22.91 18.31
CA LEU A 130 -0.64 -21.50 18.71
C LEU A 130 -1.68 -21.12 19.79
N GLY A 131 -2.47 -22.10 20.26
CA GLY A 131 -3.54 -21.88 21.23
C GLY A 131 -4.72 -21.06 20.68
N CYS A 132 -4.95 -21.14 19.37
CA CYS A 132 -6.09 -20.55 18.67
C CYS A 132 -7.27 -21.55 18.60
N ARG A 133 -8.49 -21.04 18.42
CA ARG A 133 -9.67 -21.85 18.12
C ARG A 133 -9.70 -22.16 16.63
N TYR A 134 -9.84 -23.42 16.26
CA TYR A 134 -10.08 -23.83 14.87
C TYR A 134 -11.57 -23.99 14.62
N LEU A 135 -12.03 -23.56 13.46
CA LEU A 135 -13.37 -23.84 12.99
C LEU A 135 -13.37 -24.05 11.47
N SER A 136 -14.02 -25.11 11.03
CA SER A 136 -14.33 -25.35 9.62
C SER A 136 -15.82 -25.66 9.47
N ARG A 137 -16.30 -25.75 8.23
CA ARG A 137 -17.70 -26.03 7.90
C ARG A 137 -17.82 -26.96 6.69
N PRO A 138 -18.94 -27.70 6.56
CA PRO A 138 -19.07 -28.73 5.53
C PRO A 138 -19.18 -28.18 4.10
N ASP A 139 -19.63 -26.94 3.94
CA ASP A 139 -19.73 -26.26 2.64
C ASP A 139 -19.00 -24.91 2.63
N ASN A 140 -18.83 -24.33 1.43
CA ASN A 140 -18.25 -22.99 1.23
C ASN A 140 -19.31 -21.98 0.80
N ARG A 141 -20.56 -22.15 1.25
CA ARG A 141 -21.67 -21.27 0.86
C ARG A 141 -21.40 -19.84 1.33
N ASP A 142 -21.67 -18.87 0.45
CA ASP A 142 -21.45 -17.44 0.71
C ASP A 142 -19.99 -17.06 1.04
N ALA A 143 -19.02 -17.92 0.68
CA ALA A 143 -17.58 -17.68 0.81
C ALA A 143 -17.21 -17.10 2.19
N LYS A 144 -16.34 -16.08 2.24
CA LYS A 144 -15.85 -15.46 3.48
C LYS A 144 -16.97 -14.97 4.41
N ALA A 145 -18.04 -14.38 3.87
CA ALA A 145 -19.17 -13.92 4.66
C ALA A 145 -19.85 -15.07 5.39
N GLY A 146 -20.10 -16.17 4.67
CA GLY A 146 -20.67 -17.38 5.26
C GLY A 146 -19.75 -18.00 6.32
N ASN A 147 -18.43 -17.99 6.09
CA ASN A 147 -17.45 -18.53 7.03
C ASN A 147 -17.45 -17.73 8.35
N MET A 148 -17.43 -16.39 8.24
CA MET A 148 -17.54 -15.52 9.42
C MET A 148 -18.91 -15.67 10.11
N ASN A 149 -20.01 -15.78 9.37
CA ASN A 149 -21.34 -16.03 9.95
C ASN A 149 -21.43 -17.37 10.68
N ASN A 150 -20.78 -18.42 10.17
CA ASN A 150 -20.67 -19.70 10.87
C ASN A 150 -19.92 -19.52 12.19
N ALA A 151 -18.79 -18.80 12.18
CA ALA A 151 -18.04 -18.48 13.40
C ALA A 151 -18.85 -17.70 14.42
N LEU A 152 -19.69 -16.76 13.99
CA LEU A 152 -20.60 -16.02 14.86
C LEU A 152 -21.51 -16.93 15.69
N LEU A 153 -21.86 -18.15 15.22
CA LEU A 153 -22.67 -19.10 16.00
C LEU A 153 -21.90 -19.76 17.15
N HIS A 154 -20.58 -19.79 17.09
CA HIS A 154 -19.70 -20.44 18.07
C HIS A 154 -18.95 -19.45 18.97
N SER A 155 -18.77 -18.23 18.48
CA SER A 155 -18.05 -17.16 19.18
C SER A 155 -18.96 -16.40 20.16
N LYS A 156 -18.38 -15.87 21.25
CA LYS A 156 -19.12 -15.20 22.35
C LYS A 156 -18.68 -13.75 22.60
N GLY A 157 -17.72 -13.26 21.82
CA GLY A 157 -17.22 -11.90 21.89
C GLY A 157 -18.31 -10.87 21.62
N SER A 158 -18.35 -9.82 22.44
CA SER A 158 -19.19 -8.65 22.20
C SER A 158 -18.70 -7.82 21.01
N PHE A 159 -17.41 -7.98 20.67
CA PHE A 159 -16.77 -7.38 19.52
C PHE A 159 -16.00 -8.44 18.73
N VAL A 160 -15.99 -8.27 17.42
CA VAL A 160 -15.28 -9.14 16.47
C VAL A 160 -14.27 -8.31 15.72
N VAL A 161 -13.00 -8.68 15.80
CA VAL A 161 -11.92 -8.14 14.99
C VAL A 161 -11.70 -9.05 13.79
N ILE A 162 -11.47 -8.49 12.62
CA ILE A 162 -11.32 -9.27 11.38
C ILE A 162 -10.00 -8.93 10.72
N PHE A 163 -9.20 -9.96 10.44
CA PHE A 163 -8.02 -9.86 9.59
C PHE A 163 -8.09 -10.91 8.50
N ASP A 164 -7.78 -10.55 7.26
CA ASP A 164 -7.46 -11.54 6.24
C ASP A 164 -6.23 -12.36 6.66
N ALA A 165 -6.13 -13.61 6.19
CA ALA A 165 -5.02 -14.52 6.51
C ALA A 165 -3.62 -14.00 6.17
N ASP A 166 -3.50 -12.94 5.37
CA ASP A 166 -2.25 -12.28 5.00
C ASP A 166 -1.98 -10.97 5.76
N HIS A 167 -2.89 -10.53 6.64
CA HIS A 167 -2.75 -9.29 7.42
C HIS A 167 -2.31 -9.58 8.85
N ALA A 168 -1.07 -9.22 9.16
CA ALA A 168 -0.53 -9.29 10.51
C ALA A 168 -0.80 -7.96 11.26
N PRO A 169 -1.49 -7.97 12.41
CA PRO A 169 -1.76 -6.77 13.19
C PRO A 169 -0.58 -6.29 14.03
N LYS A 170 -0.52 -4.99 14.32
CA LYS A 170 0.27 -4.41 15.41
C LYS A 170 -0.33 -4.80 16.76
N ARG A 171 0.52 -4.89 17.78
CA ARG A 171 0.09 -5.27 19.14
C ARG A 171 -1.01 -4.36 19.71
N ASP A 172 -0.94 -3.08 19.39
CA ASP A 172 -1.87 -2.07 19.89
C ASP A 172 -3.19 -1.98 19.11
N PHE A 173 -3.47 -2.85 18.13
CA PHE A 173 -4.66 -2.78 17.29
C PHE A 173 -5.98 -2.70 18.09
N ILE A 174 -6.18 -3.62 19.03
CA ILE A 174 -7.43 -3.67 19.83
C ILE A 174 -7.53 -2.44 20.71
N THR A 175 -6.45 -2.06 21.40
CA THR A 175 -6.44 -0.91 22.32
C THR A 175 -6.74 0.41 21.61
N LYS A 176 -6.32 0.55 20.35
CA LYS A 176 -6.56 1.74 19.52
C LYS A 176 -7.91 1.76 18.80
N THR A 177 -8.66 0.66 18.79
CA THR A 177 -9.95 0.60 18.09
C THR A 177 -11.13 0.43 19.05
N LEU A 178 -10.96 -0.30 20.14
CA LEU A 178 -12.05 -0.68 21.03
C LEU A 178 -12.68 0.51 21.78
N GLY A 179 -11.90 1.56 22.07
CA GLY A 179 -12.37 2.74 22.80
C GLY A 179 -13.49 3.53 22.09
N TYR A 180 -13.61 3.45 20.76
CA TYR A 180 -14.68 4.15 20.02
C TYR A 180 -16.07 3.57 20.30
N PHE A 181 -16.18 2.32 20.76
CA PHE A 181 -17.45 1.66 21.05
C PHE A 181 -18.11 2.09 22.36
N ARG A 182 -17.51 3.06 23.07
CA ARG A 182 -18.18 3.80 24.14
C ARG A 182 -19.42 4.53 23.62
N ASP A 183 -19.42 4.91 22.34
CA ASP A 183 -20.63 5.33 21.64
C ASP A 183 -21.43 4.08 21.20
N PRO A 184 -22.64 3.85 21.75
CA PRO A 184 -23.44 2.67 21.42
C PRO A 184 -23.92 2.67 19.96
N SER A 185 -23.92 3.83 19.28
CA SER A 185 -24.31 3.93 17.87
C SER A 185 -23.21 3.49 16.91
N VAL A 186 -21.95 3.34 17.36
CA VAL A 186 -20.85 2.85 16.52
C VAL A 186 -21.00 1.34 16.29
N ALA A 187 -21.16 0.95 15.03
CA ALA A 187 -21.22 -0.44 14.60
C ALA A 187 -19.83 -1.01 14.28
N PHE A 188 -18.93 -0.23 13.69
CA PHE A 188 -17.57 -0.68 13.40
C PHE A 188 -16.55 0.45 13.35
N VAL A 189 -15.30 0.07 13.55
CA VAL A 189 -14.10 0.90 13.42
C VAL A 189 -13.22 0.26 12.34
N GLN A 190 -12.97 0.98 11.25
CA GLN A 190 -12.08 0.56 10.17
C GLN A 190 -10.73 1.26 10.30
N THR A 191 -9.64 0.53 10.04
CA THR A 191 -8.27 1.10 9.90
C THR A 191 -7.77 0.94 8.45
N PRO A 192 -6.73 1.68 8.01
CA PRO A 192 -6.03 1.40 6.76
C PRO A 192 -5.66 -0.09 6.58
N GLN A 193 -5.68 -0.54 5.33
CA GLN A 193 -5.04 -1.79 4.90
C GLN A 193 -3.74 -1.43 4.19
N ASP A 194 -2.64 -1.42 4.96
CA ASP A 194 -1.30 -1.21 4.42
C ASP A 194 -0.61 -2.55 4.22
N PHE A 195 0.54 -2.54 3.54
CA PHE A 195 1.21 -3.77 3.11
C PHE A 195 2.69 -3.74 3.49
N TYR A 196 3.23 -4.90 3.84
CA TYR A 196 4.64 -5.00 4.21
C TYR A 196 5.56 -5.15 2.99
N ASN A 197 5.10 -5.69 1.86
CA ASN A 197 5.92 -5.88 0.66
C ASN A 197 5.93 -4.64 -0.24
N LEU A 198 6.89 -3.74 0.02
CA LEU A 198 7.02 -2.45 -0.69
C LEU A 198 7.55 -2.56 -2.13
N ASP A 199 7.76 -3.78 -2.64
CA ASP A 199 8.20 -4.10 -4.00
C ASP A 199 7.10 -4.78 -4.85
N SER A 200 5.86 -4.79 -4.37
CA SER A 200 4.70 -5.35 -5.06
C SER A 200 4.34 -4.56 -6.34
N PHE A 201 3.50 -5.13 -7.20
CA PHE A 201 3.00 -4.45 -8.40
C PHE A 201 2.25 -3.13 -8.12
N GLN A 202 1.57 -3.02 -6.99
CA GLN A 202 0.83 -1.80 -6.64
C GLN A 202 1.68 -0.71 -5.98
N HIS A 203 2.97 -0.98 -5.71
CA HIS A 203 3.88 -0.01 -5.11
C HIS A 203 4.70 0.70 -6.18
N HIS A 204 4.89 2.00 -5.99
CA HIS A 204 5.82 2.81 -6.76
C HIS A 204 6.89 3.35 -5.82
N ARG A 205 8.09 2.78 -5.90
CA ARG A 205 9.24 3.17 -5.08
C ARG A 205 10.47 3.34 -5.96
N LYS A 206 11.10 4.52 -5.88
CA LYS A 206 12.43 4.71 -6.50
C LYS A 206 13.47 4.02 -5.62
N LYS A 207 14.34 3.20 -6.23
CA LYS A 207 15.46 2.58 -5.50
C LYS A 207 16.31 3.66 -4.85
N GLY A 208 16.53 3.56 -3.55
CA GLY A 208 17.27 4.55 -2.76
C GLY A 208 16.50 5.83 -2.43
N GLY A 209 15.23 5.95 -2.82
CA GLY A 209 14.36 7.06 -2.46
C GLY A 209 13.65 6.84 -1.12
N ALA A 210 13.33 7.95 -0.45
CA ALA A 210 12.54 7.97 0.79
C ALA A 210 11.02 7.86 0.54
N THR A 211 10.56 7.94 -0.71
CA THR A 211 9.14 7.83 -1.03
C THR A 211 8.76 6.40 -1.40
N ALA A 212 7.77 5.84 -0.68
CA ALA A 212 7.10 4.58 -1.00
C ALA A 212 5.60 4.85 -1.05
N TRP A 213 5.03 4.86 -2.26
CA TRP A 213 3.61 5.12 -2.50
C TRP A 213 2.94 3.87 -3.07
N HIS A 214 1.65 3.66 -2.80
CA HIS A 214 0.88 2.59 -3.43
C HIS A 214 -0.47 3.07 -3.97
N GLU A 215 -1.04 2.33 -4.92
CA GLU A 215 -2.27 2.74 -5.62
C GLU A 215 -3.47 3.02 -4.69
N GLN A 216 -3.51 2.37 -3.52
CA GLN A 216 -4.59 2.55 -2.54
C GLN A 216 -4.33 3.67 -1.52
N SER A 217 -3.19 4.36 -1.60
CA SER A 217 -2.82 5.46 -0.71
C SER A 217 -3.90 6.54 -0.64
N VAL A 218 -4.38 7.01 -1.80
CA VAL A 218 -5.46 8.02 -1.87
C VAL A 218 -6.72 7.53 -1.16
N PHE A 219 -7.06 6.25 -1.33
CA PHE A 219 -8.27 5.68 -0.74
C PHE A 219 -8.21 5.65 0.79
N PHE A 220 -7.15 5.09 1.37
CA PHE A 220 -7.02 4.94 2.82
C PHE A 220 -6.58 6.23 3.53
N ARG A 221 -5.79 7.09 2.87
CA ARG A 221 -5.28 8.31 3.51
C ARG A 221 -6.17 9.52 3.36
N VAL A 222 -6.98 9.57 2.30
CA VAL A 222 -7.83 10.74 1.99
C VAL A 222 -9.30 10.35 1.96
N ILE A 223 -9.69 9.43 1.07
CA ILE A 223 -11.11 9.15 0.79
C ILE A 223 -11.83 8.58 2.01
N GLN A 224 -11.25 7.60 2.73
CA GLN A 224 -11.87 7.02 3.93
C GLN A 224 -12.00 8.03 5.09
N ARG A 225 -11.02 8.92 5.28
CA ARG A 225 -11.12 10.02 6.27
C ARG A 225 -12.22 11.03 5.90
N GLY A 226 -12.37 11.30 4.60
CA GLY A 226 -13.44 12.14 4.06
C GLY A 226 -14.82 11.50 4.23
N LYS A 227 -14.93 10.22 3.91
CA LYS A 227 -16.12 9.39 4.14
C LYS A 227 -16.51 9.35 5.63
N ASP A 228 -15.54 9.27 6.55
CA ASP A 228 -15.79 9.27 7.99
C ASP A 228 -16.51 10.55 8.46
N TYR A 229 -16.18 11.70 7.86
CA TYR A 229 -16.83 12.98 8.17
C TYR A 229 -18.34 12.92 7.88
N TRP A 230 -18.71 12.22 6.81
CA TRP A 230 -20.09 12.02 6.37
C TRP A 230 -20.78 10.79 6.97
N ASN A 231 -20.17 10.12 7.96
CA ASN A 231 -20.63 8.83 8.48
C ASN A 231 -20.84 7.78 7.37
N ALA A 232 -19.91 7.74 6.42
CA ALA A 232 -19.97 6.90 5.22
C ALA A 232 -18.68 6.09 5.00
N ALA A 233 -17.78 6.07 5.99
CA ALA A 233 -16.62 5.19 5.97
C ALA A 233 -17.12 3.74 6.06
N PHE A 234 -16.69 2.91 5.13
CA PHE A 234 -17.22 1.55 5.02
C PHE A 234 -16.14 0.52 5.37
N PHE A 235 -16.58 -0.60 5.92
CA PHE A 235 -15.79 -1.79 6.20
C PHE A 235 -15.21 -2.33 4.90
N CYS A 236 -13.90 -2.62 4.89
CA CYS A 236 -13.14 -3.06 3.72
C CYS A 236 -12.76 -4.55 3.78
N GLY A 237 -13.47 -5.36 4.56
CA GLY A 237 -13.27 -6.81 4.64
C GLY A 237 -12.21 -7.25 5.65
N SER A 238 -11.26 -6.40 6.01
CA SER A 238 -10.15 -6.69 6.93
C SER A 238 -9.75 -5.41 7.68
N CYS A 239 -8.98 -5.57 8.75
CA CYS A 239 -8.47 -4.50 9.61
C CYS A 239 -9.60 -3.65 10.22
N ALA A 240 -10.60 -4.35 10.76
CA ALA A 240 -11.74 -3.69 11.40
C ALA A 240 -12.16 -4.41 12.68
N THR A 241 -12.65 -3.62 13.63
CA THR A 241 -13.37 -4.09 14.81
C THR A 241 -14.84 -3.81 14.61
N ILE A 242 -15.72 -4.77 14.90
CA ILE A 242 -17.16 -4.67 14.68
C ILE A 242 -17.91 -5.06 15.96
N ARG A 243 -18.94 -4.29 16.32
CA ARG A 243 -19.87 -4.59 17.41
C ARG A 243 -20.77 -5.75 17.02
N ARG A 244 -20.75 -6.82 17.81
CA ARG A 244 -21.52 -8.04 17.53
C ARG A 244 -23.02 -7.77 17.43
N SER A 245 -23.58 -7.04 18.38
CA SER A 245 -25.01 -6.71 18.37
C SER A 245 -25.46 -5.89 17.16
N ALA A 246 -24.57 -5.11 16.54
CA ALA A 246 -24.89 -4.38 15.31
C ALA A 246 -24.95 -5.35 14.10
N LEU A 247 -24.05 -6.34 14.03
CA LEU A 247 -24.11 -7.42 13.04
C LEU A 247 -25.38 -8.25 13.22
N ASP A 248 -25.68 -8.68 14.45
CA ASP A 248 -26.86 -9.50 14.72
C ASP A 248 -28.15 -8.78 14.30
N ALA A 249 -28.21 -7.45 14.51
CA ALA A 249 -29.35 -6.66 14.06
C ALA A 249 -29.60 -6.83 12.55
N ILE A 250 -28.56 -6.86 11.70
CA ILE A 250 -28.67 -7.02 10.23
C ILE A 250 -28.66 -8.49 9.77
N GLY A 251 -28.66 -9.45 10.71
CA GLY A 251 -28.63 -10.88 10.42
C GLY A 251 -27.23 -11.43 10.12
N GLY A 252 -26.18 -10.81 10.67
CA GLY A 252 -24.78 -11.16 10.44
C GLY A 252 -24.14 -10.39 9.27
N PHE A 253 -22.98 -10.87 8.81
CA PHE A 253 -22.33 -10.36 7.61
C PHE A 253 -23.23 -10.55 6.40
N ALA A 254 -23.29 -9.54 5.53
CA ALA A 254 -24.18 -9.55 4.39
C ALA A 254 -23.75 -10.60 3.34
N VAL A 255 -24.72 -11.35 2.83
CA VAL A 255 -24.52 -12.40 1.82
C VAL A 255 -25.19 -12.07 0.48
N GLY A 256 -24.80 -12.81 -0.56
CA GLY A 256 -25.34 -12.69 -1.92
C GLY A 256 -24.69 -11.59 -2.78
N THR A 257 -23.51 -11.11 -2.39
CA THR A 257 -22.63 -10.25 -3.20
C THR A 257 -21.18 -10.69 -2.98
N VAL A 258 -20.31 -10.52 -3.97
CA VAL A 258 -18.87 -10.86 -3.81
C VAL A 258 -18.07 -9.86 -2.95
N THR A 259 -18.70 -8.76 -2.55
CA THR A 259 -18.15 -7.72 -1.63
C THR A 259 -19.06 -7.60 -0.41
N GLU A 260 -18.97 -8.59 0.49
CA GLU A 260 -19.77 -8.66 1.72
C GLU A 260 -19.55 -7.46 2.62
N ASP A 261 -18.37 -6.87 2.55
CA ASP A 261 -17.88 -5.78 3.37
C ASP A 261 -18.60 -4.45 3.09
N LEU A 262 -18.65 -4.05 1.82
CA LEU A 262 -19.39 -2.89 1.34
C LEU A 262 -20.89 -3.08 1.61
N HIS A 263 -21.41 -4.29 1.38
CA HIS A 263 -22.84 -4.58 1.58
C HIS A 263 -23.24 -4.54 3.06
N THR A 264 -22.41 -5.11 3.94
CA THR A 264 -22.57 -5.06 5.40
C THR A 264 -22.60 -3.62 5.90
N SER A 265 -21.66 -2.79 5.42
CA SER A 265 -21.59 -1.36 5.77
C SER A 265 -22.87 -0.61 5.40
N LEU A 266 -23.35 -0.82 4.17
CA LEU A 266 -24.55 -0.16 3.67
C LEU A 266 -25.78 -0.56 4.49
N LYS A 267 -25.93 -1.85 4.84
CA LYS A 267 -27.03 -2.33 5.69
C LYS A 267 -26.99 -1.71 7.09
N LEU A 268 -25.81 -1.61 7.70
CA LEU A 268 -25.63 -0.97 9.01
C LEU A 268 -25.96 0.52 8.96
N HIS A 269 -25.46 1.25 7.96
CA HIS A 269 -25.77 2.67 7.81
C HIS A 269 -27.25 2.92 7.51
N LYS A 270 -27.93 2.06 6.73
CA LYS A 270 -29.39 2.14 6.51
C LYS A 270 -30.22 2.00 7.79
N ARG A 271 -29.65 1.32 8.81
CA ARG A 271 -30.23 1.16 10.14
C ARG A 271 -29.87 2.31 11.10
N GLY A 272 -29.15 3.33 10.63
CA GLY A 272 -28.78 4.49 11.43
C GLY A 272 -27.52 4.30 12.28
N TYR A 273 -26.82 3.17 12.16
CA TYR A 273 -25.54 2.98 12.83
C TYR A 273 -24.46 3.92 12.29
N ARG A 274 -23.45 4.16 13.12
CA ARG A 274 -22.27 4.94 12.80
C ARG A 274 -21.07 4.05 12.51
N SER A 275 -20.21 4.54 11.63
CA SER A 275 -18.87 4.00 11.38
C SER A 275 -17.82 4.97 11.90
N VAL A 276 -16.65 4.45 12.25
CA VAL A 276 -15.46 5.25 12.55
C VAL A 276 -14.31 4.80 11.65
N TYR A 277 -13.55 5.75 11.11
CA TYR A 277 -12.29 5.48 10.45
C TYR A 277 -11.11 5.96 11.31
N HIS A 278 -10.29 5.04 11.81
CA HIS A 278 -9.07 5.37 12.53
C HIS A 278 -7.88 5.36 11.56
N ALA A 279 -7.39 6.55 11.21
CA ALA A 279 -6.42 6.76 10.13
C ALA A 279 -4.96 6.41 10.48
N GLN A 280 -4.74 5.40 11.32
CA GLN A 280 -3.42 4.83 11.62
C GLN A 280 -3.35 3.40 11.11
N SER A 281 -2.25 3.04 10.47
CA SER A 281 -2.00 1.68 10.00
C SER A 281 -1.66 0.78 11.17
N LEU A 282 -2.58 -0.13 11.48
CA LEU A 282 -2.49 -1.03 12.63
C LEU A 282 -2.38 -2.50 12.20
N ALA A 283 -2.32 -2.79 10.90
CA ALA A 283 -2.08 -4.13 10.37
C ALA A 283 -1.47 -4.02 8.97
N PHE A 284 -0.63 -5.00 8.62
CA PHE A 284 0.12 -5.01 7.37
C PHE A 284 -0.08 -6.32 6.63
N GLY A 285 -0.64 -6.22 5.42
CA GLY A 285 -0.97 -7.29 4.51
C GLY A 285 0.11 -7.62 3.48
N LEU A 286 -0.16 -8.64 2.66
CA LEU A 286 0.60 -8.93 1.43
C LEU A 286 -0.10 -8.32 0.21
N ALA A 287 0.56 -7.39 -0.46
CA ALA A 287 0.10 -6.81 -1.71
C ALA A 287 0.36 -7.75 -2.91
N PRO A 288 -0.46 -7.68 -3.98
CA PRO A 288 -0.28 -8.47 -5.19
C PRO A 288 1.11 -8.28 -5.82
N SER A 289 1.84 -9.39 -6.02
CA SER A 289 3.19 -9.36 -6.59
C SER A 289 3.22 -9.01 -8.09
N GLY A 290 2.14 -9.31 -8.83
CA GLY A 290 2.06 -9.11 -10.28
C GLY A 290 0.72 -8.57 -10.77
N VAL A 291 0.67 -8.30 -12.08
CA VAL A 291 -0.50 -7.67 -12.74
C VAL A 291 -1.78 -8.52 -12.67
N ALA A 292 -1.67 -9.83 -12.81
CA ALA A 292 -2.83 -10.73 -12.81
C ALA A 292 -3.60 -10.74 -11.47
N PRO A 293 -2.97 -11.04 -10.31
CA PRO A 293 -3.66 -10.95 -9.02
C PRO A 293 -4.13 -9.53 -8.70
N PHE A 294 -3.38 -8.50 -9.12
CA PHE A 294 -3.79 -7.09 -8.99
C PHE A 294 -5.11 -6.82 -9.73
N LEU A 295 -5.20 -7.13 -11.03
CA LEU A 295 -6.39 -6.86 -11.84
C LEU A 295 -7.59 -7.71 -11.42
N ASN A 296 -7.39 -8.99 -11.12
CA ASN A 296 -8.48 -9.87 -10.66
C ASN A 296 -9.13 -9.37 -9.36
N GLN A 297 -8.34 -8.78 -8.46
CA GLN A 297 -8.86 -8.16 -7.26
C GLN A 297 -9.78 -6.97 -7.59
N ARG A 298 -9.38 -6.09 -8.52
CA ARG A 298 -10.19 -4.93 -8.94
C ARG A 298 -11.45 -5.35 -9.69
N ILE A 299 -11.37 -6.38 -10.52
CA ILE A 299 -12.54 -6.96 -11.20
C ILE A 299 -13.57 -7.42 -10.16
N ARG A 300 -13.12 -8.16 -9.13
CA ARG A 300 -13.99 -8.66 -8.07
C ARG A 300 -14.65 -7.52 -7.29
N TRP A 301 -13.86 -6.51 -6.90
CA TRP A 301 -14.38 -5.35 -6.19
C TRP A 301 -15.44 -4.59 -7.01
N GLY A 302 -15.18 -4.37 -8.29
CA GLY A 302 -16.14 -3.69 -9.17
C GLY A 302 -17.41 -4.49 -9.42
N GLN A 303 -17.27 -5.79 -9.66
CA GLN A 303 -18.41 -6.69 -9.79
C GLN A 303 -19.27 -6.72 -8.53
N GLY A 304 -18.66 -6.78 -7.35
CA GLY A 304 -19.37 -6.72 -6.08
C GLY A 304 -20.06 -5.38 -5.87
N ALA A 305 -19.40 -4.26 -6.18
CA ALA A 305 -20.01 -2.94 -6.11
C ALA A 305 -21.24 -2.81 -7.04
N MET A 306 -21.21 -3.42 -8.22
CA MET A 306 -22.37 -3.47 -9.13
C MET A 306 -23.49 -4.35 -8.60
N GLN A 307 -23.18 -5.49 -7.97
CA GLN A 307 -24.19 -6.34 -7.34
C GLN A 307 -24.85 -5.64 -6.16
N VAL A 308 -24.07 -4.92 -5.33
CA VAL A 308 -24.58 -4.08 -4.24
C VAL A 308 -25.49 -2.99 -4.80
N TRP A 309 -25.07 -2.30 -5.88
CA TRP A 309 -25.92 -1.31 -6.53
C TRP A 309 -27.24 -1.92 -6.98
N ARG A 310 -27.23 -2.99 -7.77
CA ARG A 310 -28.47 -3.63 -8.25
C ARG A 310 -29.38 -4.03 -7.10
N LYS A 311 -28.83 -4.64 -6.05
CA LYS A 311 -29.59 -5.19 -4.93
C LYS A 311 -30.17 -4.12 -4.02
N GLU A 312 -29.42 -3.04 -3.76
CA GLU A 312 -29.77 -2.05 -2.75
C GLU A 312 -30.34 -0.75 -3.34
N GLY A 313 -30.13 -0.48 -4.62
CA GLY A 313 -30.51 0.78 -5.26
C GLY A 313 -29.76 1.97 -4.64
N VAL A 314 -28.43 1.88 -4.54
CA VAL A 314 -27.51 2.74 -3.74
C VAL A 314 -27.91 4.22 -3.66
N PHE A 315 -28.33 4.87 -4.75
CA PHE A 315 -28.71 6.28 -4.72
C PHE A 315 -30.15 6.55 -4.24
N PHE A 316 -31.10 5.67 -4.57
CA PHE A 316 -32.52 5.84 -4.26
C PHE A 316 -32.97 5.08 -3.01
N CYS A 317 -32.04 4.38 -2.34
CA CYS A 317 -32.35 3.57 -1.18
C CYS A 317 -32.81 4.41 0.03
N ARG A 318 -33.77 3.87 0.79
CA ARG A 318 -34.23 4.46 2.06
C ARG A 318 -33.25 4.12 3.19
N GLY A 319 -33.22 4.96 4.23
CA GLY A 319 -32.40 4.75 5.43
C GLY A 319 -31.00 5.37 5.39
N LEU A 320 -30.50 5.80 4.23
CA LEU A 320 -29.26 6.58 4.11
C LEU A 320 -29.55 8.07 4.07
N THR A 321 -28.66 8.86 4.69
CA THR A 321 -28.61 10.31 4.50
C THR A 321 -28.13 10.66 3.08
N PHE A 322 -28.43 11.89 2.63
CA PHE A 322 -28.00 12.34 1.31
C PHE A 322 -26.47 12.29 1.11
N PRO A 323 -25.62 12.75 2.06
CA PRO A 323 -24.18 12.58 1.94
C PRO A 323 -23.73 11.12 1.88
N GLN A 324 -24.35 10.22 2.64
CA GLN A 324 -24.05 8.78 2.55
C GLN A 324 -24.37 8.23 1.15
N ARG A 325 -25.51 8.61 0.56
CA ARG A 325 -25.88 8.19 -0.81
C ARG A 325 -24.84 8.64 -1.84
N ILE A 326 -24.36 9.88 -1.76
CA ILE A 326 -23.27 10.38 -2.61
C ILE A 326 -22.01 9.53 -2.40
N ASN A 327 -21.61 9.28 -1.16
CA ASN A 327 -20.40 8.52 -0.86
C ASN A 327 -20.45 7.07 -1.36
N TYR A 328 -21.59 6.38 -1.21
CA TYR A 328 -21.78 5.02 -1.74
C TYR A 328 -21.88 5.03 -3.26
N LEU A 329 -22.59 6.00 -3.85
CA LEU A 329 -22.67 6.15 -5.30
C LEU A 329 -21.27 6.36 -5.90
N ALA A 330 -20.43 7.23 -5.33
CA ALA A 330 -19.06 7.46 -5.79
C ALA A 330 -18.24 6.16 -5.80
N SER A 331 -18.37 5.34 -4.75
CA SER A 331 -17.70 4.04 -4.67
C SER A 331 -18.22 3.02 -5.67
N SER A 332 -19.47 3.11 -6.11
CA SER A 332 -20.03 2.24 -7.14
C SER A 332 -19.69 2.74 -8.56
N ILE A 333 -19.81 4.03 -8.84
CA ILE A 333 -19.64 4.55 -10.20
C ILE A 333 -18.18 4.57 -10.64
N THR A 334 -17.19 4.66 -9.74
CA THR A 334 -15.77 4.73 -10.13
C THR A 334 -15.35 3.64 -11.11
N TYR A 335 -15.97 2.45 -11.10
CA TYR A 335 -15.67 1.39 -12.07
C TYR A 335 -16.01 1.74 -13.53
N PHE A 336 -16.91 2.70 -13.77
CA PHE A 336 -17.22 3.23 -15.10
C PHE A 336 -16.09 4.11 -15.67
N ASP A 337 -15.12 4.53 -14.85
CA ASP A 337 -13.89 5.20 -15.33
C ASP A 337 -13.18 4.36 -16.40
N GLY A 338 -13.31 3.03 -16.34
CA GLY A 338 -12.75 2.13 -17.34
C GLY A 338 -13.25 2.39 -18.76
N TRP A 339 -14.57 2.63 -18.92
CA TRP A 339 -15.17 2.95 -20.21
C TRP A 339 -14.79 4.35 -20.68
N GLN A 340 -14.82 5.32 -19.77
CA GLN A 340 -14.40 6.70 -20.04
C GLN A 340 -12.97 6.75 -20.57
N LYS A 341 -12.03 6.12 -19.85
CA LYS A 341 -10.61 6.07 -20.24
C LYS A 341 -10.41 5.30 -21.53
N GLY A 342 -11.06 4.14 -21.70
CA GLY A 342 -11.00 3.38 -22.95
C GLY A 342 -11.41 4.21 -24.17
N PHE A 343 -12.46 5.02 -24.02
CA PHE A 343 -12.91 5.92 -25.08
C PHE A 343 -11.91 7.05 -25.38
N PHE A 344 -11.34 7.69 -24.35
CA PHE A 344 -10.27 8.68 -24.54
C PHE A 344 -9.02 8.09 -25.21
N TYR A 345 -8.68 6.84 -24.91
CA TYR A 345 -7.52 6.18 -25.51
C TYR A 345 -7.70 5.81 -26.98
N LEU A 346 -8.95 5.64 -27.44
CA LEU A 346 -9.28 5.29 -28.83
C LEU A 346 -9.68 6.49 -29.70
N THR A 347 -10.12 7.59 -29.09
CA THR A 347 -10.57 8.80 -29.81
C THR A 347 -9.54 9.28 -30.85
N PRO A 348 -8.23 9.43 -30.53
CA PRO A 348 -7.26 9.90 -31.51
C PRO A 348 -7.09 8.95 -32.70
N ALA A 349 -7.13 7.64 -32.45
CA ALA A 349 -7.00 6.65 -33.50
C ALA A 349 -8.20 6.65 -34.47
N ILE A 350 -9.42 6.84 -33.94
CA ILE A 350 -10.63 6.98 -34.75
C ILE A 350 -10.53 8.23 -35.63
N VAL A 351 -10.14 9.38 -35.06
CA VAL A 351 -10.01 10.63 -35.82
C VAL A 351 -8.96 10.52 -36.91
N LEU A 352 -7.76 10.01 -36.60
CA LEU A 352 -6.64 9.90 -37.55
C LEU A 352 -6.93 8.96 -38.72
N THR A 353 -7.76 7.94 -38.53
CA THR A 353 -8.06 6.95 -39.57
C THR A 353 -9.30 7.28 -40.40
N THR A 354 -10.27 7.99 -39.82
CA THR A 354 -11.56 8.28 -40.48
C THR A 354 -11.66 9.71 -41.01
N GLY A 355 -10.86 10.64 -40.50
CA GLY A 355 -11.03 12.08 -40.75
C GLY A 355 -12.20 12.72 -40.00
N VAL A 356 -12.99 11.94 -39.26
CA VAL A 356 -14.19 12.44 -38.59
C VAL A 356 -13.82 13.00 -37.23
N MET A 357 -13.94 14.32 -37.05
CA MET A 357 -13.69 14.96 -35.75
C MET A 357 -14.97 15.00 -34.88
N PRO A 358 -14.86 14.78 -33.56
CA PRO A 358 -15.98 14.92 -32.63
C PRO A 358 -16.27 16.39 -32.26
N LEU A 359 -15.50 17.33 -32.83
CA LEU A 359 -15.68 18.75 -32.58
C LEU A 359 -15.27 19.61 -33.77
N VAL A 360 -15.94 20.75 -33.93
CA VAL A 360 -15.60 21.80 -34.89
C VAL A 360 -14.71 22.85 -34.24
N GLY A 361 -13.94 23.60 -35.03
CA GLY A 361 -13.14 24.72 -34.52
C GLY A 361 -11.90 24.31 -33.73
N PHE A 362 -11.30 23.15 -34.04
CA PHE A 362 -10.04 22.73 -33.43
C PHE A 362 -8.90 23.70 -33.83
N GLY A 363 -8.59 24.67 -32.96
CA GLY A 363 -7.64 25.76 -33.22
C GLY A 363 -7.19 26.44 -31.93
N SER A 364 -6.76 27.70 -32.02
CA SER A 364 -6.34 28.49 -30.84
C SER A 364 -7.45 28.63 -29.81
N ASP A 365 -8.71 28.80 -30.26
CA ASP A 365 -9.88 28.87 -29.39
C ASP A 365 -10.04 27.60 -28.53
N PHE A 366 -9.91 26.41 -29.13
CA PHE A 366 -9.92 25.16 -28.38
C PHE A 366 -8.80 25.10 -27.33
N LEU A 367 -7.58 25.50 -27.68
CA LEU A 367 -6.45 25.43 -26.76
C LEU A 367 -6.60 26.40 -25.57
N ILE A 368 -7.13 27.60 -25.80
CA ILE A 368 -7.40 28.61 -24.76
C ILE A 368 -8.40 28.08 -23.72
N HIS A 369 -9.38 27.29 -24.15
CA HIS A 369 -10.36 26.69 -23.25
C HIS A 369 -9.83 25.39 -22.61
N PHE A 370 -9.21 24.51 -23.41
CA PHE A 370 -8.81 23.18 -22.98
C PHE A 370 -7.60 23.17 -22.05
N ILE A 371 -6.54 23.93 -22.35
CA ILE A 371 -5.29 23.86 -21.58
C ILE A 371 -5.50 24.27 -20.11
N PRO A 372 -6.16 25.40 -19.79
CA PRO A 372 -6.41 25.76 -18.40
C PRO A 372 -7.26 24.73 -17.67
N TYR A 373 -8.33 24.22 -18.30
CA TYR A 373 -9.17 23.18 -17.72
C TYR A 373 -8.36 21.90 -17.43
N PHE A 374 -7.57 21.45 -18.39
CA PHE A 374 -6.77 20.23 -18.28
C PHE A 374 -5.70 20.35 -17.19
N ILE A 375 -4.95 21.46 -17.15
CA ILE A 375 -3.93 21.71 -16.11
C ILE A 375 -4.58 21.80 -14.73
N LEU A 376 -5.66 22.57 -14.59
CA LEU A 376 -6.34 22.74 -13.31
C LEU A 376 -6.98 21.43 -12.82
N THR A 377 -7.38 20.53 -13.71
CA THR A 377 -7.89 19.20 -13.33
C THR A 377 -6.86 18.43 -12.52
N PHE A 378 -5.63 18.31 -13.02
CA PHE A 378 -4.56 17.60 -12.31
C PHE A 378 -4.04 18.38 -11.11
N TRP A 379 -3.91 19.70 -11.24
CA TRP A 379 -3.43 20.52 -10.12
C TRP A 379 -4.40 20.45 -8.94
N ALA A 380 -5.70 20.72 -9.15
CA ALA A 380 -6.70 20.64 -8.09
C ALA A 380 -6.78 19.22 -7.49
N PHE A 381 -6.62 18.18 -8.32
CA PHE A 381 -6.56 16.81 -7.83
C PHE A 381 -5.39 16.58 -6.86
N GLU A 382 -4.17 17.00 -7.17
CA GLU A 382 -3.02 16.81 -6.27
C GLU A 382 -3.16 17.60 -4.97
N GLU A 383 -3.66 18.84 -5.03
CA GLU A 383 -3.89 19.68 -3.84
C GLU A 383 -4.96 19.10 -2.91
N VAL A 384 -6.07 18.63 -3.48
CA VAL A 384 -7.16 18.04 -2.69
C VAL A 384 -6.72 16.74 -2.02
N ASN A 385 -5.83 15.99 -2.67
CA ASN A 385 -5.26 14.77 -2.11
C ASN A 385 -4.03 15.02 -1.21
N ARG A 386 -3.62 16.27 -0.98
CA ARG A 386 -2.60 16.65 0.03
C ARG A 386 -1.30 15.84 -0.09
N GLY A 387 -0.85 15.64 -1.33
CA GLY A 387 0.37 14.91 -1.63
C GLY A 387 0.26 13.37 -1.62
N TYR A 388 -0.92 12.80 -1.33
CA TYR A 388 -1.17 11.36 -1.54
C TYR A 388 -1.58 11.04 -2.98
N GLY A 389 -1.96 12.03 -3.79
CA GLY A 389 -2.31 11.85 -5.19
C GLY A 389 -1.15 12.27 -6.10
N ARG A 390 -0.61 11.33 -6.89
CA ARG A 390 0.39 11.64 -7.92
C ARG A 390 -0.20 11.37 -9.30
N SER A 391 -0.55 12.43 -10.03
CA SER A 391 -1.36 12.35 -11.25
C SER A 391 -0.77 11.40 -12.29
N ILE A 392 0.53 11.52 -12.57
CA ILE A 392 1.21 10.69 -13.58
C ILE A 392 1.19 9.20 -13.21
N VAL A 393 1.44 8.88 -11.95
CA VAL A 393 1.44 7.48 -11.48
C VAL A 393 0.02 6.92 -11.47
N ILE A 394 -0.96 7.74 -11.10
CA ILE A 394 -2.38 7.36 -11.13
C ILE A 394 -2.85 7.13 -12.57
N GLU A 395 -2.44 7.95 -13.54
CA GLU A 395 -2.76 7.72 -14.95
C GLU A 395 -2.10 6.44 -15.49
N GLN A 396 -0.89 6.09 -15.04
CA GLN A 396 -0.28 4.79 -15.34
C GLN A 396 -1.13 3.64 -14.79
N PHE A 397 -1.60 3.73 -13.54
CA PHE A 397 -2.50 2.72 -12.97
C PHE A 397 -3.87 2.70 -13.65
N ASN A 398 -4.41 3.85 -14.07
CA ASN A 398 -5.65 3.94 -14.87
C ASN A 398 -5.49 3.20 -16.20
N MET A 399 -4.38 3.41 -16.91
CA MET A 399 -4.05 2.64 -18.12
C MET A 399 -3.85 1.14 -17.84
N ALA A 400 -3.33 0.78 -16.66
CA ALA A 400 -3.21 -0.63 -16.30
C ALA A 400 -4.58 -1.29 -16.04
N ARG A 401 -5.53 -0.56 -15.44
CA ARG A 401 -6.79 -1.11 -14.93
C ARG A 401 -8.03 -0.80 -15.76
N PHE A 402 -7.98 0.07 -16.77
CA PHE A 402 -9.20 0.58 -17.46
C PHE A 402 -10.10 -0.55 -17.98
N ALA A 403 -9.54 -1.55 -18.67
CA ALA A 403 -10.31 -2.67 -19.21
C ALA A 403 -10.90 -3.54 -18.09
N ALA A 404 -10.14 -3.79 -17.03
CA ALA A 404 -10.60 -4.53 -15.86
C ALA A 404 -11.77 -3.83 -15.16
N MET A 405 -11.69 -2.50 -15.00
CA MET A 405 -12.78 -1.69 -14.44
C MET A 405 -14.00 -1.68 -15.36
N ALA A 406 -13.82 -1.47 -16.66
CA ALA A 406 -14.90 -1.55 -17.65
C ALA A 406 -15.62 -2.90 -17.60
N TRP A 407 -14.90 -4.02 -17.63
CA TRP A 407 -15.48 -5.36 -17.52
C TRP A 407 -16.17 -5.61 -16.18
N SER A 408 -15.68 -5.01 -15.10
CA SER A 408 -16.31 -5.15 -13.79
C SER A 408 -17.73 -4.57 -13.75
N THR A 409 -17.99 -3.50 -14.53
CA THR A 409 -19.33 -2.88 -14.62
C THR A 409 -20.37 -3.82 -15.24
N LEU A 410 -19.96 -4.74 -16.11
CA LEU A 410 -20.84 -5.77 -16.68
C LEU A 410 -21.38 -6.74 -15.61
N GLY A 411 -20.75 -6.74 -14.43
CA GLY A 411 -21.28 -7.38 -13.23
C GLY A 411 -22.70 -6.91 -12.89
N ILE A 412 -23.13 -5.72 -13.35
CA ILE A 412 -24.49 -5.18 -13.17
C ILE A 412 -25.59 -6.00 -13.88
N PHE A 413 -25.23 -6.88 -14.81
CA PHE A 413 -26.17 -7.75 -15.52
C PHE A 413 -26.02 -9.23 -15.17
N LYS A 414 -25.08 -9.58 -14.27
CA LYS A 414 -24.78 -10.97 -13.90
C LYS A 414 -25.20 -11.26 -12.48
N ASP A 415 -25.97 -12.33 -12.31
CA ASP A 415 -26.42 -12.81 -10.99
C ASP A 415 -25.40 -13.77 -10.37
N ASN A 416 -24.83 -14.69 -11.17
CA ASN A 416 -23.90 -15.71 -10.72
C ASN A 416 -22.46 -15.42 -11.16
N ILE A 417 -21.76 -14.60 -10.39
CA ILE A 417 -20.33 -14.38 -10.59
C ILE A 417 -19.59 -15.44 -9.77
N LYS A 418 -19.00 -16.44 -10.45
CA LYS A 418 -18.22 -17.49 -9.77
C LYS A 418 -17.03 -16.86 -9.05
N PHE A 419 -16.96 -17.08 -7.75
CA PHE A 419 -15.82 -16.68 -6.93
C PHE A 419 -14.61 -17.54 -7.29
N SER A 420 -13.61 -16.94 -7.94
CA SER A 420 -12.31 -17.58 -8.15
C SER A 420 -11.32 -17.05 -7.13
N VAL A 421 -10.76 -17.96 -6.32
CA VAL A 421 -9.78 -17.61 -5.31
C VAL A 421 -8.50 -17.15 -6.01
N THR A 422 -8.06 -15.93 -5.72
CA THR A 422 -6.80 -15.43 -6.27
C THR A 422 -5.64 -16.16 -5.58
N PRO A 423 -4.67 -16.73 -6.33
CA PRO A 423 -3.48 -17.30 -5.72
C PRO A 423 -2.75 -16.23 -4.91
N LYS A 424 -2.53 -16.49 -3.62
CA LYS A 424 -1.81 -15.58 -2.70
C LYS A 424 -0.31 -15.91 -2.58
N ALA A 425 0.14 -17.01 -3.18
CA ALA A 425 1.55 -17.35 -3.25
C ALA A 425 2.29 -16.47 -4.29
N MET A 426 3.52 -16.07 -4.00
CA MET A 426 4.40 -15.38 -4.94
C MET A 426 4.97 -16.36 -5.98
N THR A 427 4.12 -16.92 -6.84
CA THR A 427 4.55 -17.80 -7.95
C THR A 427 5.06 -16.99 -9.14
N GLN A 428 6.07 -17.53 -9.84
CA GLN A 428 6.66 -16.91 -11.04
C GLN A 428 5.58 -16.66 -12.10
N SER A 429 5.39 -15.38 -12.48
CA SER A 429 4.42 -15.03 -13.51
C SER A 429 4.99 -15.26 -14.91
N ALA A 430 4.95 -16.50 -15.39
CA ALA A 430 5.01 -16.78 -16.83
C ALA A 430 3.69 -16.37 -17.54
N TYR A 431 2.66 -15.98 -16.80
CA TYR A 431 1.28 -15.76 -17.27
C TYR A 431 0.84 -14.28 -17.37
N ALA A 432 1.74 -13.34 -17.65
CA ALA A 432 1.36 -11.92 -17.80
C ALA A 432 0.69 -11.58 -19.14
N SER A 433 0.85 -12.43 -20.17
CA SER A 433 0.49 -12.13 -21.56
C SER A 433 -0.99 -11.71 -21.80
N PRO A 434 -2.03 -12.43 -21.31
CA PRO A 434 -3.41 -12.06 -21.63
C PRO A 434 -3.87 -10.78 -20.94
N TYR A 435 -3.34 -10.48 -19.76
CA TYR A 435 -3.71 -9.28 -18.98
C TYR A 435 -3.17 -7.98 -19.60
N LEU A 436 -2.24 -8.07 -20.54
CA LEU A 436 -1.67 -6.93 -21.26
C LEU A 436 -2.28 -6.71 -22.65
N ILE A 437 -3.20 -7.58 -23.09
CA ILE A 437 -3.87 -7.47 -24.40
C ILE A 437 -4.52 -6.09 -24.58
N PRO A 438 -5.26 -5.52 -23.60
CA PRO A 438 -5.85 -4.19 -23.77
C PRO A 438 -4.81 -3.09 -24.00
N GLN A 439 -3.68 -3.12 -23.29
CA GLN A 439 -2.62 -2.12 -23.42
C GLN A 439 -1.85 -2.30 -24.74
N ALA A 440 -1.56 -3.55 -25.12
CA ALA A 440 -0.98 -3.87 -26.42
C ALA A 440 -1.88 -3.36 -27.55
N PHE A 441 -3.19 -3.64 -27.48
CA PHE A 441 -4.19 -3.16 -28.43
C PHE A 441 -4.19 -1.63 -28.53
N ILE A 442 -4.28 -0.89 -27.41
CA ILE A 442 -4.24 0.57 -27.41
C ILE A 442 -2.95 1.09 -28.07
N SER A 443 -1.79 0.52 -27.74
CA SER A 443 -0.51 0.94 -28.31
C SER A 443 -0.42 0.67 -29.81
N ILE A 444 -0.81 -0.52 -30.26
CA ILE A 444 -0.73 -0.91 -31.67
C ILE A 444 -1.71 -0.06 -32.50
N VAL A 445 -2.96 0.07 -32.05
CA VAL A 445 -3.99 0.83 -32.77
C VAL A 445 -3.59 2.30 -32.91
N ASN A 446 -3.10 2.94 -31.86
CA ASN A 446 -2.69 4.33 -31.94
C ASN A 446 -1.43 4.52 -32.80
N LEU A 447 -0.43 3.63 -32.73
CA LEU A 447 0.76 3.70 -33.57
C LEU A 447 0.44 3.50 -35.05
N LEU A 448 -0.41 2.51 -35.40
CA LEU A 448 -0.88 2.33 -36.77
C LEU A 448 -1.70 3.53 -37.24
N ALA A 449 -2.58 4.07 -36.39
CA ALA A 449 -3.38 5.22 -36.72
C ALA A 449 -2.52 6.47 -36.99
N ILE A 450 -1.39 6.65 -36.30
CA ILE A 450 -0.43 7.72 -36.63
C ILE A 450 0.10 7.52 -38.06
N THR A 451 0.54 6.32 -38.42
CA THR A 451 1.08 6.04 -39.76
C THR A 451 0.02 6.20 -40.86
N VAL A 452 -1.16 5.63 -40.65
CA VAL A 452 -2.29 5.73 -41.59
C VAL A 452 -2.76 7.18 -41.72
N GLY A 453 -2.92 7.88 -40.59
CA GLY A 453 -3.34 9.27 -40.57
C GLY A 453 -2.32 10.20 -41.24
N MET A 454 -1.02 9.94 -41.09
CA MET A 454 0.03 10.65 -41.83
C MET A 454 -0.15 10.47 -43.34
N ALA A 455 -0.30 9.23 -43.80
CA ALA A 455 -0.51 8.93 -45.22
C ALA A 455 -1.78 9.60 -45.77
N LEU A 456 -2.92 9.45 -45.09
CA LEU A 456 -4.19 10.05 -45.49
C LEU A 456 -4.14 11.58 -45.48
N TYR A 457 -3.42 12.19 -44.54
CA TYR A 457 -3.26 13.65 -44.49
C TYR A 457 -2.42 14.16 -45.66
N HIS A 458 -1.33 13.46 -46.02
CA HIS A 458 -0.43 13.90 -47.10
C HIS A 458 -1.02 13.62 -48.49
N LEU A 459 -1.83 12.57 -48.64
CA LEU A 459 -2.45 12.19 -49.92
C LEU A 459 -3.76 12.95 -50.19
N TYR A 460 -4.58 13.17 -49.15
CA TYR A 460 -5.96 13.63 -49.32
C TYR A 460 -6.32 14.88 -48.50
N HIS A 461 -5.42 15.37 -47.63
CA HIS A 461 -5.72 16.46 -46.69
C HIS A 461 -7.05 16.27 -45.92
N HIS A 462 -7.39 15.01 -45.61
CA HIS A 462 -8.67 14.61 -45.03
C HIS A 462 -8.97 15.17 -43.62
N LEU A 463 -8.00 15.84 -42.98
CA LEU A 463 -8.14 16.47 -41.67
C LEU A 463 -7.57 17.89 -41.71
N PRO A 464 -8.12 18.84 -40.93
CA PRO A 464 -7.45 20.11 -40.66
C PRO A 464 -6.11 19.89 -39.97
N THR A 465 -5.09 20.70 -40.31
CA THR A 465 -3.71 20.56 -39.81
C THR A 465 -3.63 20.54 -38.28
N SER A 466 -4.37 21.43 -37.62
CA SER A 466 -4.41 21.51 -36.15
C SER A 466 -4.98 20.24 -35.51
N GLY A 467 -6.09 19.72 -36.06
CA GLY A 467 -6.71 18.47 -35.62
C GLY A 467 -5.80 17.26 -35.85
N PHE A 468 -5.14 17.22 -37.00
CA PHE A 468 -4.16 16.18 -37.32
C PHE A 468 -2.99 16.16 -36.32
N VAL A 469 -2.34 17.31 -36.08
CA VAL A 469 -1.20 17.42 -35.16
C VAL A 469 -1.59 17.02 -33.74
N ALA A 470 -2.72 17.52 -33.23
CA ALA A 470 -3.14 17.21 -31.88
C ALA A 470 -3.49 15.74 -31.66
N ASN A 471 -4.14 15.09 -32.63
CA ASN A 471 -4.45 13.67 -32.52
C ASN A 471 -3.20 12.80 -32.64
N ILE A 472 -2.16 13.21 -33.40
CA ILE A 472 -0.84 12.55 -33.34
C ILE A 472 -0.26 12.64 -31.93
N ILE A 473 -0.28 13.83 -31.31
CA ILE A 473 0.25 14.02 -29.95
C ILE A 473 -0.49 13.11 -28.96
N TRP A 474 -1.82 13.11 -28.98
CA TRP A 474 -2.63 12.28 -28.09
C TRP A 474 -2.43 10.78 -28.34
N ALA A 475 -2.38 10.34 -29.60
CA ALA A 475 -2.09 8.95 -29.96
C ALA A 475 -0.70 8.52 -29.45
N ALA A 476 0.30 9.40 -29.54
CA ALA A 476 1.65 9.15 -29.05
C ALA A 476 1.72 9.08 -27.52
N VAL A 477 1.00 9.98 -26.81
CA VAL A 477 0.87 9.95 -25.34
C VAL A 477 0.19 8.67 -24.88
N ASN A 478 -0.94 8.29 -25.51
CA ASN A 478 -1.66 7.06 -25.18
C ASN A 478 -0.80 5.81 -25.40
N SER A 479 -0.08 5.75 -26.52
CA SER A 479 0.84 4.66 -26.83
C SER A 479 1.98 4.57 -25.81
N SER A 480 2.55 5.72 -25.46
CA SER A 480 3.65 5.82 -24.48
C SER A 480 3.20 5.40 -23.08
N LEU A 481 1.98 5.75 -22.67
CA LEU A 481 1.40 5.33 -21.40
C LEU A 481 1.15 3.81 -21.37
N ALA A 482 0.63 3.24 -22.46
CA ALA A 482 0.45 1.79 -22.59
C ALA A 482 1.79 1.03 -22.57
N ILE A 483 2.80 1.52 -23.30
CA ILE A 483 4.17 0.97 -23.30
C ILE A 483 4.81 1.08 -21.90
N SER A 484 4.57 2.18 -21.19
CA SER A 484 5.03 2.38 -19.82
C SER A 484 4.45 1.33 -18.88
N VAL A 485 3.16 0.98 -19.00
CA VAL A 485 2.55 -0.11 -18.22
C VAL A 485 3.17 -1.46 -18.57
N MET A 486 3.33 -1.79 -19.86
CA MET A 486 3.97 -3.05 -20.27
C MET A 486 5.42 -3.15 -19.76
N SER A 487 6.16 -2.04 -19.80
CA SER A 487 7.52 -1.93 -19.26
C SER A 487 7.55 -2.06 -17.73
N PHE A 488 6.56 -1.51 -17.04
CA PHE A 488 6.41 -1.63 -15.60
C PHE A 488 6.12 -3.07 -15.19
N VAL A 489 5.21 -3.74 -15.89
CA VAL A 489 4.84 -5.14 -15.65
C VAL A 489 6.02 -6.07 -15.89
N THR A 490 6.78 -5.90 -16.98
CA THR A 490 7.96 -6.72 -17.27
C THR A 490 9.11 -6.55 -16.26
N LYS A 491 9.21 -5.37 -15.63
CA LYS A 491 10.16 -5.13 -14.53
C LYS A 491 9.69 -5.78 -13.23
N HIS A 492 8.39 -5.70 -12.93
CA HIS A 492 7.79 -6.23 -11.70
C HIS A 492 7.40 -7.71 -11.78
N SER A 493 7.37 -8.35 -12.96
CA SER A 493 7.08 -9.79 -13.10
C SER A 493 8.28 -10.69 -12.73
N ARG A 494 9.43 -10.08 -12.38
CA ARG A 494 10.68 -10.77 -12.07
C ARG A 494 10.86 -11.09 -10.58
N HIS A 495 9.79 -11.28 -9.81
CA HIS A 495 9.90 -11.79 -8.44
C HIS A 495 10.38 -13.23 -8.47
N ARG A 496 11.64 -13.44 -8.08
CA ARG A 496 12.27 -14.76 -7.96
C ARG A 496 12.12 -15.38 -6.57
N ARG A 497 11.52 -14.66 -5.62
CA ARG A 497 11.49 -15.00 -4.20
C ARG A 497 10.06 -15.34 -3.75
N ASN A 498 9.95 -16.37 -2.90
CA ASN A 498 8.69 -16.78 -2.30
C ASN A 498 8.28 -15.89 -1.13
N ASP A 499 9.25 -15.29 -0.43
CA ASP A 499 9.02 -14.35 0.67
C ASP A 499 9.59 -12.97 0.38
N TYR A 500 8.92 -11.95 0.90
CA TYR A 500 9.44 -10.59 0.97
C TYR A 500 10.62 -10.50 1.94
N ARG A 501 11.69 -9.81 1.54
CA ARG A 501 12.81 -9.49 2.42
C ARG A 501 12.68 -8.06 2.92
N PHE A 502 12.57 -7.92 4.23
CA PHE A 502 12.50 -6.64 4.90
C PHE A 502 13.87 -5.96 4.85
N PRO A 503 13.96 -4.70 4.38
CA PRO A 503 15.17 -3.90 4.45
C PRO A 503 15.35 -3.32 5.87
N ILE A 504 15.48 -4.22 6.86
CA ILE A 504 15.64 -3.87 8.27
C ILE A 504 17.05 -4.29 8.68
N PRO A 505 17.91 -3.33 9.08
CA PRO A 505 19.26 -3.65 9.51
C PRO A 505 19.23 -4.34 10.88
N LEU A 506 20.00 -5.42 11.03
CA LEU A 506 20.14 -6.15 12.30
C LEU A 506 21.60 -6.56 12.54
N PRO A 507 22.14 -6.42 13.76
CA PRO A 507 23.42 -7.00 14.12
C PRO A 507 23.26 -8.51 14.32
N ALA A 508 24.25 -9.25 13.84
CA ALA A 508 24.30 -10.70 14.01
C ALA A 508 25.71 -11.14 14.41
N THR A 509 25.79 -12.24 15.15
CA THR A 509 27.05 -12.94 15.42
C THR A 509 27.01 -14.27 14.69
N ILE A 510 28.02 -14.55 13.87
CA ILE A 510 28.12 -15.77 13.07
C ILE A 510 29.36 -16.59 13.45
N ASP A 511 29.26 -17.89 13.29
CA ASP A 511 30.30 -18.89 13.50
C ASP A 511 30.34 -19.83 12.28
N PHE A 512 31.52 -20.00 11.70
CA PHE A 512 31.76 -20.85 10.51
C PHE A 512 32.18 -22.28 10.88
N GLY A 513 32.10 -22.66 12.16
CA GLY A 513 32.47 -23.98 12.67
C GLY A 513 33.94 -24.09 13.08
N ASP A 514 34.73 -23.04 12.93
CA ASP A 514 36.12 -22.94 13.40
C ASP A 514 36.23 -22.36 14.82
N GLY A 515 35.10 -22.07 15.47
CA GLY A 515 35.00 -21.51 16.81
C GLY A 515 35.24 -19.99 16.88
N ARG A 516 35.58 -19.33 15.75
CA ARG A 516 35.72 -17.87 15.69
C ARG A 516 34.36 -17.22 15.47
N LYS A 517 34.03 -16.27 16.33
CA LYS A 517 32.79 -15.48 16.23
C LYS A 517 33.04 -14.18 15.49
N PHE A 518 32.27 -13.93 14.45
CA PHE A 518 32.31 -12.71 13.67
C PHE A 518 31.03 -11.91 13.87
N HIS A 519 31.16 -10.62 14.12
CA HIS A 519 30.00 -9.72 14.18
C HIS A 519 29.77 -9.11 12.80
N GLY A 520 28.54 -9.22 12.33
CA GLY A 520 28.15 -8.77 11.00
C GLY A 520 26.84 -7.99 11.02
N THR A 521 26.58 -7.35 9.88
CA THR A 521 25.37 -6.55 9.67
C THR A 521 24.49 -7.22 8.65
N ILE A 522 23.30 -7.61 9.08
CA ILE A 522 22.22 -7.99 8.19
C ILE A 522 21.61 -6.71 7.62
N ASP A 523 21.41 -6.63 6.31
CA ASP A 523 20.77 -5.47 5.66
C ASP A 523 19.38 -5.78 5.08
N ASP A 524 19.13 -7.05 4.76
CA ASP A 524 17.81 -7.58 4.43
C ASP A 524 17.59 -8.99 5.01
N ILE A 525 16.35 -9.25 5.44
CA ILE A 525 15.96 -10.51 6.10
C ILE A 525 14.51 -10.92 5.79
N SER A 526 14.27 -12.22 5.69
CA SER A 526 12.96 -12.87 5.62
C SER A 526 12.97 -14.15 6.45
N SER A 527 11.81 -14.79 6.62
CA SER A 527 11.68 -16.10 7.27
C SER A 527 12.43 -17.23 6.55
N SER A 528 12.88 -17.00 5.31
CA SER A 528 13.65 -17.97 4.50
C SER A 528 15.16 -17.71 4.47
N GLY A 529 15.62 -16.55 4.92
CA GLY A 529 17.04 -16.23 4.99
C GLY A 529 17.33 -14.74 4.99
N PHE A 530 18.62 -14.40 4.93
CA PHE A 530 19.09 -13.02 5.08
C PHE A 530 20.30 -12.76 4.20
N ARG A 531 20.71 -11.49 4.13
CA ARG A 531 22.00 -11.07 3.58
C ARG A 531 22.80 -10.39 4.67
N ILE A 532 24.07 -10.76 4.80
CA ILE A 532 24.97 -10.26 5.85
C ILE A 532 26.32 -9.77 5.28
N TYR A 533 26.85 -8.73 5.90
CA TYR A 533 28.17 -8.14 5.65
C TYR A 533 29.03 -8.26 6.91
N THR A 534 30.22 -8.83 6.78
CA THR A 534 31.16 -9.07 7.87
C THR A 534 32.57 -9.28 7.29
N ALA A 535 33.60 -9.29 8.14
CA ALA A 535 34.91 -9.81 7.77
C ALA A 535 34.80 -11.33 7.61
N LEU A 536 34.70 -11.79 6.35
CA LEU A 536 34.52 -13.20 6.02
C LEU A 536 35.86 -13.95 6.11
N PRO A 537 35.90 -15.19 6.64
CA PRO A 537 37.08 -16.05 6.56
C PRO A 537 37.48 -16.35 5.11
N ASP A 538 38.78 -16.45 4.87
CA ASP A 538 39.33 -16.89 3.59
C ASP A 538 38.78 -18.28 3.22
N GLY A 539 38.35 -18.44 1.96
CA GLY A 539 37.78 -19.69 1.47
C GLY A 539 36.27 -19.87 1.67
N THR A 540 35.54 -18.84 2.14
CA THR A 540 34.06 -18.88 2.20
C THR A 540 33.47 -19.10 0.80
N THR A 541 32.73 -20.20 0.60
CA THR A 541 32.14 -20.57 -0.69
C THR A 541 30.62 -20.74 -0.59
N ALA A 542 29.95 -20.80 -1.75
CA ALA A 542 28.55 -21.23 -1.76
C ALA A 542 28.48 -22.70 -1.33
N GLY A 543 27.58 -23.02 -0.39
CA GLY A 543 27.47 -24.32 0.25
C GLY A 543 28.10 -24.40 1.64
N THR A 544 28.82 -23.37 2.11
CA THR A 544 29.31 -23.32 3.49
C THR A 544 28.14 -23.23 4.47
N ASN A 545 28.15 -24.06 5.51
CA ASN A 545 27.23 -23.96 6.64
C ASN A 545 27.75 -22.95 7.65
N LEU A 546 26.83 -22.21 8.27
CA LEU A 546 27.14 -21.31 9.35
C LEU A 546 26.03 -21.34 10.40
N THR A 547 26.43 -21.10 11.64
CA THR A 547 25.50 -20.97 12.77
C THR A 547 25.65 -19.59 13.37
N GLY A 548 24.67 -19.13 14.13
CA GLY A 548 24.78 -17.81 14.73
C GLY A 548 23.57 -17.39 15.53
N VAL A 549 23.62 -16.12 15.94
CA VAL A 549 22.54 -15.42 16.60
C VAL A 549 22.28 -14.09 15.92
N ILE A 550 21.01 -13.81 15.63
CA ILE A 550 20.53 -12.49 15.26
C ILE A 550 20.10 -11.80 16.55
N HIS A 551 20.57 -10.58 16.78
CA HIS A 551 20.20 -9.82 17.97
C HIS A 551 18.98 -8.96 17.65
N LEU A 552 17.89 -9.19 18.38
CA LEU A 552 16.70 -8.34 18.37
C LEU A 552 16.70 -7.49 19.66
N PRO A 553 15.88 -6.43 19.75
CA PRO A 553 15.85 -5.57 20.94
C PRO A 553 15.50 -6.30 22.25
N ALA A 554 14.61 -7.30 22.20
CA ALA A 554 14.14 -8.00 23.39
C ALA A 554 14.87 -9.33 23.64
N GLU A 555 15.44 -9.92 22.60
CA GLU A 555 15.91 -11.31 22.63
C GLU A 555 16.87 -11.63 21.48
N THR A 556 17.36 -12.87 21.44
CA THR A 556 18.21 -13.36 20.35
C THR A 556 17.53 -14.50 19.61
N VAL A 557 17.74 -14.55 18.29
CA VAL A 557 17.25 -15.61 17.40
C VAL A 557 18.42 -16.47 16.98
N LYS A 558 18.46 -17.70 17.46
CA LYS A 558 19.46 -18.70 17.06
C LYS A 558 19.11 -19.25 15.68
N PHE A 559 20.13 -19.47 14.84
CA PHE A 559 19.90 -19.99 13.50
C PHE A 559 21.04 -20.89 13.01
N GLU A 560 20.65 -21.76 12.08
CA GLU A 560 21.54 -22.51 11.19
C GLU A 560 21.21 -22.13 9.74
N ALA A 561 22.24 -21.78 8.97
CA ALA A 561 22.06 -21.29 7.61
C ALA A 561 23.13 -21.80 6.64
N LEU A 562 22.77 -21.83 5.36
CA LEU A 562 23.64 -22.20 4.25
C LEU A 562 23.95 -20.96 3.40
N VAL A 563 25.21 -20.78 3.04
CA VAL A 563 25.63 -19.75 2.08
C VAL A 563 25.14 -20.12 0.68
N LYS A 564 24.23 -19.32 0.11
CA LYS A 564 23.65 -19.53 -1.23
C LYS A 564 24.33 -18.69 -2.31
N SER A 565 24.85 -17.52 -1.95
CA SER A 565 25.48 -16.63 -2.93
C SER A 565 26.57 -15.78 -2.30
N LEU A 566 27.67 -15.60 -3.02
CA LEU A 566 28.73 -14.66 -2.68
C LEU A 566 28.46 -13.33 -3.37
N ILE A 567 28.57 -12.24 -2.62
CA ILE A 567 28.38 -10.90 -3.16
C ILE A 567 29.76 -10.32 -3.41
N LYS A 568 30.10 -10.12 -4.69
CA LYS A 568 31.40 -9.58 -5.06
C LYS A 568 31.43 -8.05 -4.87
N GLY A 569 32.56 -7.56 -4.39
CA GLY A 569 32.96 -6.16 -4.37
C GLY A 569 34.19 -5.97 -5.25
N ALA A 570 34.39 -4.74 -5.73
CA ALA A 570 35.59 -4.32 -6.44
C ALA A 570 36.13 -3.05 -5.75
N SER A 571 37.41 -3.05 -5.42
CA SER A 571 38.11 -1.89 -4.86
C SER A 571 39.54 -1.91 -5.39
N GLY A 572 39.99 -0.83 -6.03
CA GLY A 572 41.37 -0.71 -6.51
C GLY A 572 41.81 -1.77 -7.54
N GLY A 573 40.88 -2.42 -8.25
CA GLY A 573 41.18 -3.45 -9.25
C GLY A 573 41.08 -4.90 -8.74
N GLU A 574 41.06 -5.12 -7.43
CA GLU A 574 40.91 -6.46 -6.84
C GLU A 574 39.43 -6.80 -6.59
N GLN A 575 39.05 -8.05 -6.90
CA GLN A 575 37.74 -8.61 -6.57
C GLN A 575 37.80 -9.30 -5.21
N TYR A 576 36.90 -8.93 -4.31
CA TYR A 576 36.75 -9.57 -3.00
C TYR A 576 35.28 -9.92 -2.73
N VAL A 577 35.01 -10.77 -1.73
CA VAL A 577 33.64 -11.06 -1.31
C VAL A 577 33.23 -10.02 -0.26
N LYS A 578 32.31 -9.12 -0.63
CA LYS A 578 31.84 -8.06 0.27
C LYS A 578 30.81 -8.53 1.30
N GLY A 579 30.14 -9.65 1.03
CA GLY A 579 29.08 -10.19 1.87
C GLY A 579 28.52 -11.48 1.29
N ILE A 580 27.62 -12.11 2.04
CA ILE A 580 27.02 -13.39 1.69
C ILE A 580 25.50 -13.34 1.79
N GLY A 581 24.84 -14.07 0.90
CA GLY A 581 23.42 -14.36 0.96
C GLY A 581 23.20 -15.76 1.53
N CYS A 582 22.42 -15.85 2.60
CA CYS A 582 22.20 -17.07 3.35
C CYS A 582 20.73 -17.50 3.28
N SER A 583 20.47 -18.81 3.38
CA SER A 583 19.14 -19.39 3.60
C SER A 583 19.12 -20.21 4.88
N PHE A 584 18.06 -20.13 5.66
CA PHE A 584 17.91 -20.98 6.85
C PHE A 584 17.77 -22.46 6.45
N VAL A 585 18.40 -23.36 7.20
CA VAL A 585 18.39 -24.81 6.95
C VAL A 585 17.49 -25.54 7.94
N CYS A 586 17.76 -25.39 9.24
CA CYS A 586 17.06 -26.03 10.35
C CYS A 586 16.92 -25.04 11.51
N SER A 587 16.12 -23.99 11.34
CA SER A 587 15.79 -23.13 12.48
C SER A 587 14.59 -23.74 13.22
N ALA A 588 14.71 -23.91 14.54
CA ALA A 588 13.58 -24.34 15.36
C ALA A 588 12.39 -23.41 15.14
N SER A 589 11.16 -23.96 15.07
CA SER A 589 9.96 -23.16 14.78
C SER A 589 9.83 -21.97 15.74
N SER A 590 10.16 -22.16 17.02
CA SER A 590 10.17 -21.11 18.04
C SER A 590 11.13 -19.95 17.74
N GLU A 591 12.27 -20.20 17.08
CA GLU A 591 13.23 -19.16 16.74
C GLU A 591 12.75 -18.35 15.53
N LEU A 592 12.14 -19.00 14.54
CA LEU A 592 11.51 -18.31 13.42
C LEU A 592 10.30 -17.50 13.86
N ASP A 593 9.53 -17.97 14.84
CA ASP A 593 8.38 -17.23 15.38
C ASP A 593 8.80 -15.90 16.02
N LYS A 594 9.92 -15.88 16.76
CA LYS A 594 10.49 -14.64 17.31
C LYS A 594 10.85 -13.65 16.21
N LEU A 595 11.48 -14.14 15.15
CA LEU A 595 11.84 -13.32 13.99
C LEU A 595 10.58 -12.81 13.27
N ASP A 596 9.60 -13.68 13.04
CA ASP A 596 8.36 -13.32 12.36
C ASP A 596 7.54 -12.31 13.18
N LEU A 597 7.46 -12.46 14.51
CA LEU A 597 6.82 -11.48 15.39
C LEU A 597 7.50 -10.10 15.34
N PHE A 598 8.82 -10.06 15.13
CA PHE A 598 9.55 -8.81 14.99
C PHE A 598 9.34 -8.13 13.63
N LEU A 599 9.26 -8.92 12.55
CA LEU A 599 9.17 -8.43 11.17
C LEU A 599 7.73 -8.09 10.74
N TYR A 600 6.77 -8.95 11.09
CA TYR A 600 5.37 -8.83 10.70
C TYR A 600 4.57 -8.09 11.78
N GLY A 601 3.46 -7.46 11.39
CA GLY A 601 2.68 -6.64 12.33
C GLY A 601 3.44 -5.39 12.78
N SER A 602 4.34 -4.87 11.95
CA SER A 602 5.26 -3.77 12.29
C SER A 602 5.47 -2.82 11.11
N ASP A 603 5.62 -1.53 11.41
CA ASP A 603 6.03 -0.47 10.48
C ASP A 603 7.53 -0.15 10.59
N LEU A 604 8.32 -1.02 11.22
CA LEU A 604 9.74 -0.77 11.50
C LEU A 604 10.56 -0.41 10.25
N GLN A 605 10.30 -1.07 9.11
CA GLN A 605 10.97 -0.74 7.85
C GLN A 605 10.68 0.69 7.38
N TRP A 606 9.52 1.27 7.71
CA TRP A 606 9.19 2.65 7.41
C TRP A 606 9.95 3.60 8.34
N SER A 607 9.89 3.33 9.64
CA SER A 607 10.53 4.15 10.67
C SER A 607 12.06 4.19 10.56
N LEU A 608 12.70 3.06 10.25
CA LEU A 608 14.16 2.97 10.13
C LEU A 608 14.70 3.54 8.83
N ASN A 609 13.96 3.37 7.72
CA ASN A 609 14.36 3.91 6.41
C ASN A 609 13.80 5.31 6.15
N ASN A 610 13.15 5.93 7.14
CA ASN A 610 12.48 7.24 7.05
C ASN A 610 11.56 7.34 5.81
N LEU A 611 10.81 6.27 5.53
CA LEU A 611 9.93 6.22 4.37
C LEU A 611 8.72 7.11 4.57
N ARG A 612 8.28 7.74 3.48
CA ARG A 612 7.08 8.58 3.42
C ARG A 612 6.23 8.18 2.23
N GLU A 613 4.93 8.32 2.40
CA GLU A 613 3.95 8.05 1.35
C GLU A 613 3.58 9.31 0.56
N VAL A 614 3.80 10.48 1.16
CA VAL A 614 3.41 11.79 0.64
C VAL A 614 4.48 12.33 -0.32
N ILE A 615 4.02 12.94 -1.40
CA ILE A 615 4.83 13.75 -2.32
C ILE A 615 4.51 15.24 -2.15
N LEU A 616 5.41 16.11 -2.61
CA LEU A 616 5.13 17.55 -2.67
C LEU A 616 4.07 17.82 -3.74
N THR A 617 3.02 18.55 -3.36
CA THR A 617 2.03 19.10 -4.31
C THR A 617 2.65 20.25 -5.12
N PRO A 618 2.04 20.68 -6.24
CA PRO A 618 2.52 21.83 -6.99
C PRO A 618 2.64 23.10 -6.13
N LEU A 619 1.71 23.37 -5.22
CA LEU A 619 1.84 24.49 -4.27
C LEU A 619 2.99 24.28 -3.27
N ASP A 620 3.18 23.06 -2.75
CA ASP A 620 4.30 22.78 -1.84
C ASP A 620 5.66 23.02 -2.52
N LEU A 621 5.78 22.70 -3.82
CA LEU A 621 7.00 22.95 -4.60
C LEU A 621 7.30 24.45 -4.69
N VAL A 622 6.30 25.28 -5.01
CA VAL A 622 6.44 26.75 -5.06
C VAL A 622 6.88 27.30 -3.71
N HIS A 623 6.29 26.82 -2.61
CA HIS A 623 6.67 27.26 -1.26
C HIS A 623 8.06 26.77 -0.82
N THR A 624 8.49 25.61 -1.30
CA THR A 624 9.83 25.06 -1.04
C THR A 624 10.92 25.87 -1.74
N GLU A 625 10.68 26.27 -3.00
CA GLU A 625 11.58 27.15 -3.76
C GLU A 625 11.64 28.56 -3.16
N ALA A 626 10.54 29.03 -2.55
CA ALA A 626 10.48 30.29 -1.82
C ALA A 626 11.09 30.24 -0.40
N GLY A 627 11.71 29.12 0.00
CA GLY A 627 12.39 28.96 1.30
C GLY A 627 11.46 28.84 2.51
N GLN A 628 10.16 28.58 2.32
CA GLN A 628 9.14 28.65 3.38
C GLN A 628 8.56 27.30 3.86
N VAL A 629 9.15 26.15 3.51
CA VAL A 629 8.72 24.86 4.07
C VAL A 629 9.90 24.08 4.65
N SER A 630 9.79 23.72 5.93
CA SER A 630 10.64 22.74 6.61
C SER A 630 10.31 21.32 6.13
N GLY A 631 10.54 21.03 4.86
CA GLY A 631 10.60 19.66 4.37
C GLY A 631 11.89 19.04 4.89
N ALA A 632 11.83 18.33 6.02
CA ALA A 632 13.01 17.69 6.61
C ALA A 632 13.85 16.98 5.52
N PRO A 633 15.18 17.11 5.54
CA PRO A 633 16.03 16.70 4.45
C PRO A 633 15.77 15.25 4.04
N VAL A 634 15.78 15.02 2.73
CA VAL A 634 15.74 13.69 2.14
C VAL A 634 17.01 12.96 2.57
N TYR A 635 16.98 12.29 3.71
CA TYR A 635 18.08 11.44 4.12
C TYR A 635 18.14 10.25 3.14
N ALA A 636 19.27 10.13 2.44
CA ALA A 636 19.60 8.90 1.74
C ALA A 636 19.55 7.73 2.74
N PRO A 637 19.13 6.52 2.33
CA PRO A 637 19.14 5.37 3.22
C PRO A 637 20.55 5.18 3.81
N ALA A 638 20.63 5.15 5.13
CA ALA A 638 21.87 4.95 5.84
C ALA A 638 22.41 3.55 5.54
N ASN A 639 23.70 3.43 5.21
CA ASN A 639 24.36 2.14 5.24
C ASN A 639 24.65 1.83 6.72
N TRP A 640 24.19 0.69 7.22
CA TRP A 640 24.40 0.32 8.61
C TRP A 640 25.62 -0.58 8.74
N SER A 641 26.29 -0.49 9.89
CA SER A 641 27.32 -1.44 10.32
C SER A 641 27.06 -1.84 11.77
N ALA A 642 27.28 -3.11 12.10
CA ALA A 642 27.20 -3.61 13.45
C ALA A 642 28.24 -2.90 14.30
N MET A 643 27.84 -2.52 15.51
CA MET A 643 28.77 -1.96 16.49
C MET A 643 28.61 -2.72 17.80
N SER A 644 29.70 -2.84 18.55
CA SER A 644 29.65 -3.22 19.95
C SER A 644 30.06 -2.03 20.80
N LEU A 645 29.31 -1.78 21.87
CA LEU A 645 29.61 -0.74 22.86
C LEU A 645 29.44 -1.29 24.27
N THR A 646 30.11 -0.68 25.23
CA THR A 646 29.88 -0.93 26.66
C THR A 646 28.89 0.10 27.15
N HIS A 647 27.77 -0.35 27.72
CA HIS A 647 26.75 0.56 28.23
C HIS A 647 27.34 1.40 29.37
N PRO A 648 27.19 2.74 29.34
CA PRO A 648 27.90 3.63 30.27
C PRO A 648 27.50 3.42 31.73
N GLU A 649 26.22 3.09 31.99
CA GLU A 649 25.71 2.89 33.35
C GLU A 649 25.83 1.44 33.85
N SER A 650 25.34 0.45 33.08
CA SER A 650 25.38 -0.96 33.51
C SER A 650 26.73 -1.65 33.33
N GLY A 651 27.63 -1.11 32.50
CA GLY A 651 28.91 -1.75 32.15
C GLY A 651 28.76 -2.99 31.26
N GLU A 652 27.55 -3.34 30.83
CA GLU A 652 27.31 -4.50 29.97
C GLU A 652 27.72 -4.22 28.52
N ARG A 653 28.31 -5.22 27.85
CA ARG A 653 28.56 -5.13 26.41
C ARG A 653 27.27 -5.38 25.64
N MET A 654 26.93 -4.46 24.76
CA MET A 654 25.77 -4.56 23.88
C MET A 654 26.16 -4.46 22.40
N LEU A 655 25.38 -5.13 21.55
CA LEU A 655 25.45 -4.98 20.10
C LEU A 655 24.36 -4.00 19.65
N GLY A 656 24.72 -3.16 18.69
CA GLY A 656 23.83 -2.21 18.05
C GLY A 656 24.24 -1.99 16.61
N LEU A 657 23.74 -0.91 16.02
CA LEU A 657 24.10 -0.51 14.66
C LEU A 657 24.54 0.94 14.62
N ILE A 658 25.48 1.26 13.75
CA ILE A 658 25.91 2.63 13.46
C ILE A 658 25.75 2.91 11.96
N ALA A 659 25.21 4.08 11.65
CA ALA A 659 25.08 4.55 10.28
C ALA A 659 26.44 5.04 9.77
N VAL A 660 26.93 4.43 8.69
CA VAL A 660 28.20 4.73 8.03
C VAL A 660 27.91 5.44 6.70
N SER A 661 28.21 6.73 6.60
CA SER A 661 28.04 7.50 5.36
C SER A 661 29.16 7.24 4.35
N HIS A 662 28.89 7.47 3.05
CA HIS A 662 29.91 7.45 1.99
C HIS A 662 30.91 8.61 2.10
N ASP A 663 30.44 9.76 2.60
CA ASP A 663 31.29 10.87 3.00
C ASP A 663 31.80 10.62 4.43
N ARG A 664 33.10 10.40 4.60
CA ARG A 664 33.77 9.93 5.83
C ARG A 664 33.74 10.94 7.00
N SER A 665 33.00 12.04 6.85
CA SER A 665 32.96 13.12 7.83
C SER A 665 31.83 13.04 8.87
N ARG A 666 30.81 12.15 8.71
CA ARG A 666 29.62 12.16 9.59
C ARG A 666 28.89 10.80 9.73
N PRO A 667 29.39 9.82 10.51
CA PRO A 667 28.49 8.86 11.14
C PRO A 667 27.37 9.65 11.85
N THR A 668 26.12 9.42 11.46
CA THR A 668 25.02 10.33 11.83
C THR A 668 24.19 9.78 12.97
N ASN A 669 23.95 8.47 13.00
CA ASN A 669 23.02 7.85 13.92
C ASN A 669 23.52 6.50 14.44
N ILE A 670 23.18 6.19 15.68
CA ILE A 670 23.29 4.86 16.26
C ILE A 670 21.90 4.30 16.56
N LEU A 671 21.78 2.98 16.48
CA LEU A 671 20.64 2.20 16.97
C LEU A 671 21.11 1.34 18.13
N ALA A 672 20.47 1.51 19.28
CA ALA A 672 20.77 0.82 20.52
C ALA A 672 19.52 0.11 21.06
N TYR A 673 19.70 -1.05 21.67
CA TYR A 673 18.62 -1.86 22.25
C TYR A 673 18.31 -1.51 23.71
N ALA A 674 19.06 -0.55 24.26
CA ALA A 674 18.84 0.04 25.57
C ALA A 674 18.93 1.57 25.45
N PRO A 675 18.26 2.33 26.35
CA PRO A 675 18.42 3.77 26.42
C PRO A 675 19.88 4.17 26.62
N LEU A 676 20.35 5.22 25.95
CA LEU A 676 21.68 5.78 26.16
C LEU A 676 21.51 7.23 26.65
N PRO A 677 22.18 7.65 27.73
CA PRO A 677 22.05 9.02 28.21
C PRO A 677 22.63 10.02 27.20
N GLU A 678 21.91 11.11 26.96
CA GLU A 678 22.33 12.18 26.06
C GLU A 678 23.55 12.93 26.63
N GLY A 679 24.48 13.33 25.77
CA GLY A 679 25.70 14.06 26.12
C GLY A 679 26.88 13.18 26.56
N ILE A 680 26.68 11.87 26.77
CA ILE A 680 27.77 10.96 27.16
C ILE A 680 28.69 10.67 25.97
N SER A 681 30.00 10.65 26.23
CA SER A 681 31.01 10.16 25.30
C SER A 681 31.03 8.63 25.30
N LEU A 682 30.86 8.02 24.13
CA LEU A 682 30.89 6.58 23.91
C LEU A 682 32.08 6.21 23.03
N GLN A 683 32.76 5.15 23.44
CA GLN A 683 33.66 4.40 22.57
C GLN A 683 32.90 3.21 21.98
N VAL A 684 32.78 3.17 20.66
CA VAL A 684 32.12 2.09 19.92
C VAL A 684 33.12 1.36 19.04
N SER A 685 33.01 0.04 18.97
CA SER A 685 33.78 -0.80 18.07
C SER A 685 32.90 -1.17 16.88
N VAL A 686 33.18 -0.59 15.73
CA VAL A 686 32.45 -0.77 14.47
C VAL A 686 33.00 -1.99 13.74
N HIS A 687 32.13 -2.98 13.53
CA HIS A 687 32.43 -4.23 12.85
C HIS A 687 32.17 -4.06 11.36
N GLY A 688 33.24 -3.77 10.62
CA GLY A 688 33.23 -3.57 9.18
C GLY A 688 33.71 -4.80 8.41
N ARG A 689 33.79 -4.66 7.08
CA ARG A 689 34.19 -5.73 6.16
C ARG A 689 35.68 -6.09 6.24
N ARG A 690 36.51 -5.14 6.66
CA ARG A 690 37.98 -5.28 6.75
C ARG A 690 38.47 -5.52 8.18
N GLY A 691 37.57 -5.67 9.14
CA GLY A 691 37.89 -5.80 10.56
C GLY A 691 37.14 -4.80 11.44
N VAL A 692 37.65 -4.61 12.65
CA VAL A 692 37.03 -3.79 13.69
C VAL A 692 37.74 -2.44 13.77
N ALA A 693 36.97 -1.35 13.68
CA ALA A 693 37.46 0.01 13.87
C ALA A 693 36.89 0.61 15.15
N SER A 694 37.72 1.24 15.98
CA SER A 694 37.24 1.96 17.16
C SER A 694 36.90 3.41 16.79
N LEU A 695 35.76 3.89 17.27
CA LEU A 695 35.26 5.24 17.06
C LEU A 695 34.80 5.81 18.40
N THR A 696 35.16 7.07 18.69
CA THR A 696 34.71 7.76 19.90
C THR A 696 33.87 8.98 19.50
N GLY A 697 32.73 9.15 20.15
CA GLY A 697 31.78 10.23 19.86
C GLY A 697 30.77 10.44 20.98
N SER A 698 30.06 11.56 20.98
CA SER A 698 29.00 11.84 21.95
C SER A 698 27.61 11.44 21.42
N VAL A 699 26.75 11.02 22.34
CA VAL A 699 25.33 10.74 22.08
C VAL A 699 24.57 12.07 22.04
N GLY A 700 23.90 12.36 20.93
CA GLY A 700 22.99 13.51 20.80
C GLY A 700 21.53 13.11 20.99
N ALA A 701 20.64 13.94 20.45
CA ALA A 701 19.20 13.75 20.56
C ALA A 701 18.75 12.36 20.09
N GLY A 702 17.90 11.73 20.91
CA GLY A 702 17.36 10.39 20.68
C GLY A 702 15.87 10.36 20.37
N LYS A 703 15.43 9.28 19.74
CA LYS A 703 14.01 8.91 19.64
C LYS A 703 13.82 7.42 19.94
N GLN A 704 12.75 7.11 20.65
CA GLN A 704 12.26 5.74 20.80
C GLN A 704 11.50 5.31 19.54
N ILE A 705 11.73 4.09 19.10
CA ILE A 705 11.04 3.43 17.99
C ILE A 705 10.38 2.18 18.58
N ASP A 706 9.05 2.14 18.54
CA ASP A 706 8.31 0.99 19.03
C ASP A 706 8.54 -0.21 18.11
N THR A 707 8.77 -1.37 18.72
CA THR A 707 8.82 -2.65 18.01
C THR A 707 7.84 -3.61 18.66
N PRO A 708 7.50 -4.74 18.01
CA PRO A 708 6.61 -5.74 18.60
C PRO A 708 7.10 -6.35 19.92
N GLY A 709 8.40 -6.29 20.24
CA GLY A 709 8.95 -6.81 21.50
C GLY A 709 9.26 -5.70 22.49
N SER A 710 10.48 -5.19 22.40
CA SER A 710 11.01 -4.09 23.21
C SER A 710 11.33 -2.90 22.31
N PRO A 711 11.24 -1.66 22.82
CA PRO A 711 11.60 -0.48 22.05
C PRO A 711 13.06 -0.53 21.57
N LEU A 712 13.27 0.04 20.38
CA LEU A 712 14.57 0.32 19.81
C LEU A 712 14.85 1.82 19.96
N TYR A 713 16.09 2.22 20.23
CA TYR A 713 16.43 3.62 20.41
C TYR A 713 17.37 4.09 19.31
N SER A 714 17.02 5.20 18.67
CA SER A 714 17.85 5.83 17.65
C SER A 714 18.39 7.16 18.18
N TYR A 715 19.71 7.32 18.20
CA TYR A 715 20.37 8.55 18.66
C TYR A 715 21.22 9.15 17.55
N GLN A 716 21.34 10.47 17.54
CA GLN A 716 22.41 11.12 16.79
C GLN A 716 23.77 10.76 17.41
N PHE A 717 24.77 10.53 16.57
CA PHE A 717 26.14 10.25 17.02
C PHE A 717 27.07 11.34 16.48
N ILE A 718 27.80 11.99 17.38
CA ILE A 718 28.69 13.10 17.03
C ILE A 718 30.14 12.63 17.23
N PRO A 719 30.86 12.23 16.16
CA PRO A 719 32.22 11.72 16.28
C PRO A 719 33.19 12.82 16.74
N ILE A 720 34.12 12.48 17.63
CA ILE A 720 35.17 13.39 18.11
C ILE A 720 36.32 13.52 17.07
N GLN A 721 36.51 12.52 16.21
CA GLN A 721 37.50 12.51 15.13
C GLN A 721 36.90 11.99 13.81
N ALA A 722 37.33 12.55 12.68
CA ALA A 722 36.95 12.04 11.35
C ALA A 722 37.70 10.74 11.05
N VAL A 723 36.99 9.60 11.02
CA VAL A 723 37.58 8.27 10.79
C VAL A 723 37.21 7.75 9.40
N GLN A 724 38.22 7.30 8.64
CA GLN A 724 38.00 6.60 7.38
C GLN A 724 37.53 5.16 7.64
N LEU A 725 36.21 4.93 7.71
CA LEU A 725 35.68 3.57 7.72
C LEU A 725 35.90 2.92 6.35
N GLY A 726 36.54 1.73 6.32
CA GLY A 726 36.84 0.99 5.10
C GLY A 726 35.56 0.45 4.46
N HIS A 727 35.38 0.69 3.15
CA HIS A 727 34.27 0.17 2.35
C HIS A 727 34.32 -1.34 2.17
#